data_AF-A0A6B1DPN6-F1
#
_entry.id   AF-A0A6B1DPN6-F1
#
_cell.length_a   1.000
_cell.length_b   1.000
_cell.length_c   1.000
_cell.angle_alpha   90.00
_cell.angle_beta   90.00
_cell.angle_gamma   90.00
#
_symmetry.space_group_name_H-M   'P 1'
#
loop_
_entity.id
_entity.type
_entity.pdbx_description
1 polymer ?
#
loop_
_entity_poly.entity_id
_entity_poly.type
_entity_poly.pdbx_seq_one_letter_code
_entity_poly.pdbx_strand_id
1 'polypeptide(L)'
;MTICLPERDLPVLDFCDVLVVDCSLAGMAAAVRLASRGLSVAIVEPRTYPAREMTAKGRTWIDTAEVAGWTLPEPLATAFASSREDERDGVWPLHQDRFKLALEDYLRTAGVRLWYASLPVGVLQGADGALAGIVVGNKSGRQAIRCGWVIDTSETALVARLLGAEFEPVSGPSRVVRRIEFTGVEGLEEPVFEWHVPGTGTLELQAFPGNGGDGHVNIEYASVHAVGASDAVSATARDLAARRVGVSLVESLKSGHSAFADAVWAGSSHEVEGVFTTSLAVRQVSEVGPEVRLPATAVSEAATLDAACFLTGVPGVVCLNDAACLPDNVARALRHPVAASQIGVAVAGLIDERNSIPEPAGSTRTCIAGAGTTVKEQPVPQRGVEYATVRAPAVRLPELDAVDSVIVGGGTSGGIASVASGTSGLQTVLVDMNPGLGGTGTYGGIHAYWFGHRGGFSGQVTAMVDDMHVRTGHPTQRGDIPQWNIECKIHALHEGVMDAGVVPLLNTMFIGTVVEGNNVRGAAVATRYGPLCTLGSITIDCTGDGDVAAFAGAPYVLGAGRDHSMMYSYMAQVIRPGRPRNVKTRSVDVTNVEDYTRGIMAERRSANPGDVDHGIYLAPRESRHIQADITLTLTDQLVRRAFEDVVAVMFSNNDIKGQSTSDWILMGLQSPHLEIEIPWRALLPVGLENIIVSGKAFSATHDALAAPRMQPDMENLGGVAALAAGLCLQRGETPRQLPVRLLQEQLVDADALPERILTRDLEPLRFSEEECTAKWARFNPDVPLHTYSDQRNNRRYPGRIDIADLMCMGPEVVPFLAERYAGAEGAAKVLLAQVLAILGSDRGMDTLVKTCMAELAQDRLPVQEDAIVYKGIPPDQNAASNAAFLVYSLGHARDPRAIPVWRRVVELLRHESPEDFMDKDRSMYYYVPAVCYGVERLGDPACIPLLEELAAHPALKDQLVADPNGLGANYVEERLAYLEVLVSRCLARCGSPQGYVRLIDYLQDARAIHTEHALTELVRITGEDFGKDPAQWVDWLERHADDLEPVPWRDVSDAVRAWDEEILVDPIHAQSAFTLREPKMAAV
;
A
#
# COMPACT_ATOMS: atom_id res chain seq x y z
N MET A 1 5.42 -32.77 1.34
CA MET A 1 4.68 -33.19 0.14
C MET A 1 5.64 -32.93 -1.02
N THR A 2 5.24 -32.66 -2.26
CA THR A 2 6.11 -31.83 -3.11
C THR A 2 5.25 -30.73 -3.67
N ILE A 3 5.46 -29.53 -3.17
CA ILE A 3 4.78 -28.32 -3.63
C ILE A 3 5.63 -27.69 -4.73
N CYS A 4 4.98 -27.33 -5.83
CA CYS A 4 5.62 -26.66 -6.94
C CYS A 4 4.81 -25.40 -7.28
N LEU A 5 5.50 -24.32 -7.61
CA LEU A 5 4.92 -23.30 -8.47
C LEU A 5 4.50 -23.99 -9.78
N PRO A 6 3.26 -23.81 -10.26
CA PRO A 6 2.75 -24.59 -11.39
C PRO A 6 3.45 -24.20 -12.69
N GLU A 7 3.53 -25.17 -13.60
CA GLU A 7 3.83 -24.88 -15.00
C GLU A 7 2.61 -24.18 -15.62
N ARG A 8 2.80 -22.96 -16.12
CA ARG A 8 1.74 -22.18 -16.76
C ARG A 8 2.32 -21.14 -17.71
N ASP A 9 1.47 -20.59 -18.57
CA ASP A 9 1.81 -19.44 -19.38
C ASP A 9 1.78 -18.18 -18.49
N LEU A 10 2.94 -17.52 -18.38
CA LEU A 10 3.09 -16.31 -17.59
C LEU A 10 3.04 -15.08 -18.50
N PRO A 11 2.41 -13.99 -18.05
CA PRO A 11 2.49 -12.71 -18.75
C PRO A 11 3.93 -12.20 -18.74
N VAL A 12 4.37 -11.70 -19.89
CA VAL A 12 5.69 -11.08 -20.06
C VAL A 12 5.57 -9.61 -19.64
N LEU A 13 6.25 -9.26 -18.55
CA LEU A 13 6.35 -7.90 -18.03
C LEU A 13 7.22 -7.03 -18.95
N ASP A 14 8.30 -7.60 -19.48
CA ASP A 14 9.31 -6.83 -20.20
C ASP A 14 10.09 -7.70 -21.23
N PHE A 15 10.51 -7.06 -22.33
CA PHE A 15 11.45 -7.57 -23.33
C PHE A 15 12.66 -6.64 -23.38
N CYS A 16 13.84 -7.13 -22.98
CA CYS A 16 15.07 -6.36 -22.98
C CYS A 16 16.27 -7.20 -23.43
N ASP A 17 17.34 -6.57 -23.90
CA ASP A 17 18.58 -7.27 -24.22
C ASP A 17 19.28 -7.74 -22.93
N VAL A 18 19.28 -6.86 -21.92
CA VAL A 18 19.94 -7.07 -20.63
C VAL A 18 18.99 -6.80 -19.48
N LEU A 19 18.87 -7.76 -18.58
CA LEU A 19 18.22 -7.61 -17.28
C LEU A 19 19.27 -7.47 -16.18
N VAL A 20 19.20 -6.41 -15.39
CA VAL A 20 19.98 -6.28 -14.16
C VAL A 20 19.12 -6.70 -12.97
N VAL A 21 19.66 -7.56 -12.12
CA VAL A 21 19.00 -7.96 -10.87
C VAL A 21 19.61 -7.17 -9.71
N ASP A 22 18.74 -6.50 -8.96
CA ASP A 22 19.04 -5.57 -7.86
C ASP A 22 19.55 -4.20 -8.36
N CYS A 23 19.06 -3.09 -7.81
CA CYS A 23 19.55 -1.74 -8.12
C CYS A 23 20.82 -1.41 -7.32
N SER A 24 21.84 -2.27 -7.39
CA SER A 24 23.16 -1.93 -6.86
C SER A 24 23.79 -0.79 -7.67
N LEU A 25 24.71 -0.05 -7.05
CA LEU A 25 25.49 0.99 -7.76
C LEU A 25 26.27 0.41 -8.97
N ALA A 26 26.80 -0.81 -8.84
CA ALA A 26 27.47 -1.52 -9.91
C ALA A 26 26.50 -1.86 -11.07
N GLY A 27 25.34 -2.40 -10.72
CA GLY A 27 24.30 -2.79 -11.68
C GLY A 27 23.73 -1.60 -12.45
N MET A 28 23.46 -0.50 -11.75
CA MET A 28 22.98 0.74 -12.38
C MET A 28 24.03 1.35 -13.33
N ALA A 29 25.30 1.39 -12.92
CA ALA A 29 26.37 1.91 -13.78
C ALA A 29 26.55 1.04 -15.04
N ALA A 30 26.44 -0.29 -14.89
CA ALA A 30 26.42 -1.21 -16.02
C ALA A 30 25.21 -0.97 -16.93
N ALA A 31 24.01 -0.85 -16.37
CA ALA A 31 22.76 -0.61 -17.10
C ALA A 31 22.83 0.65 -17.96
N VAL A 32 23.25 1.76 -17.37
CA VAL A 32 23.46 3.04 -18.06
C VAL A 32 24.47 2.89 -19.20
N ARG A 33 25.59 2.22 -18.93
CA ARG A 33 26.64 2.04 -19.94
C ARG A 33 26.11 1.25 -21.14
N LEU A 34 25.32 0.22 -20.90
CA LEU A 34 24.71 -0.61 -21.95
C LEU A 34 23.62 0.15 -22.71
N ALA A 35 22.76 0.87 -22.01
CA ALA A 35 21.74 1.71 -22.65
C ALA A 35 22.36 2.79 -23.55
N SER A 36 23.47 3.42 -23.12
CA SER A 36 24.21 4.39 -23.96
C SER A 36 24.84 3.79 -25.22
N ARG A 37 24.95 2.46 -25.30
CA ARG A 37 25.38 1.72 -26.49
C ARG A 37 24.20 1.31 -27.38
N GLY A 38 22.96 1.63 -27.01
CA GLY A 38 21.77 1.32 -27.78
C GLY A 38 21.06 0.02 -27.38
N LEU A 39 21.52 -0.69 -26.34
CA LEU A 39 20.84 -1.89 -25.85
C LEU A 39 19.62 -1.49 -25.01
N SER A 40 18.54 -2.26 -25.12
CA SER A 40 17.39 -2.18 -24.22
C SER A 40 17.72 -2.83 -22.88
N VAL A 41 17.52 -2.10 -21.78
CA VAL A 41 17.91 -2.56 -20.44
C VAL A 41 16.74 -2.39 -19.47
N ALA A 42 16.52 -3.40 -18.65
CA ALA A 42 15.60 -3.36 -17.52
C ALA A 42 16.32 -3.72 -16.21
N ILE A 43 15.83 -3.19 -15.09
CA ILE A 43 16.29 -3.53 -13.75
C ILE A 43 15.10 -4.01 -12.92
N VAL A 44 15.29 -5.10 -12.17
CA VAL A 44 14.35 -5.54 -11.13
C VAL A 44 14.97 -5.29 -9.75
N GLU A 45 14.26 -4.59 -8.88
CA GLU A 45 14.67 -4.28 -7.52
C GLU A 45 13.63 -4.85 -6.55
N PRO A 46 14.00 -5.76 -5.64
CA PRO A 46 13.05 -6.32 -4.66
C PRO A 46 12.53 -5.29 -3.66
N ARG A 47 13.29 -4.21 -3.43
CA ARG A 47 12.88 -3.10 -2.58
C ARG A 47 12.05 -2.09 -3.37
N THR A 48 11.71 -0.99 -2.72
CA THR A 48 11.03 0.15 -3.33
C THR A 48 11.99 1.30 -3.63
N TYR A 49 13.29 1.15 -3.42
CA TYR A 49 14.28 2.23 -3.50
C TYR A 49 15.61 1.73 -4.11
N PRO A 50 16.37 2.59 -4.82
CA PRO A 50 17.59 2.18 -5.51
C PRO A 50 18.83 2.26 -4.60
N ALA A 51 19.99 1.84 -5.12
CA ALA A 51 21.31 1.98 -4.50
C ALA A 51 21.40 1.39 -3.08
N ARG A 52 21.07 0.09 -2.97
CA ARG A 52 21.11 -0.71 -1.73
C ARG A 52 22.35 -0.43 -0.87
N GLU A 53 23.53 -0.31 -1.47
CA GLU A 53 24.80 -0.07 -0.75
C GLU A 53 24.77 1.18 0.12
N MET A 54 23.95 2.16 -0.25
CA MET A 54 23.85 3.45 0.42
C MET A 54 22.54 3.57 1.19
N THR A 55 21.42 3.34 0.50
CA THR A 55 20.07 3.57 1.03
C THR A 55 19.67 2.47 2.03
N ALA A 56 19.68 1.19 1.63
CA ALA A 56 19.27 0.07 2.49
C ALA A 56 20.20 -0.07 3.70
N LYS A 57 21.50 0.13 3.48
CA LYS A 57 22.55 -0.04 4.50
C LYS A 57 22.71 1.20 5.39
N GLY A 58 21.90 2.25 5.21
CA GLY A 58 21.90 3.45 6.06
C GLY A 58 23.19 4.26 5.98
N ARG A 59 23.89 4.21 4.84
CA ARG A 59 25.13 4.97 4.62
C ARG A 59 24.76 6.31 3.99
N THR A 60 24.48 7.28 4.84
CA THR A 60 24.02 8.64 4.50
C THR A 60 25.17 9.63 4.35
N TRP A 61 26.37 9.15 4.02
CA TRP A 61 27.56 9.98 3.81
C TRP A 61 28.53 9.35 2.81
N ILE A 62 29.45 10.16 2.31
CA ILE A 62 30.66 9.75 1.58
C ILE A 62 31.87 10.42 2.20
N ASP A 63 32.88 9.65 2.58
CA ASP A 63 34.18 10.20 2.96
C ASP A 63 34.90 10.73 1.70
N THR A 64 35.38 11.97 1.72
CA THR A 64 36.03 12.58 0.55
C THR A 64 37.35 11.91 0.20
N ALA A 65 38.02 11.30 1.18
CA ALA A 65 39.23 10.51 0.96
C ALA A 65 38.95 9.23 0.16
N GLU A 66 37.75 8.63 0.30
CA GLU A 66 37.36 7.43 -0.45
C GLU A 66 37.18 7.71 -1.96
N VAL A 67 36.74 8.93 -2.28
CA VAL A 67 36.50 9.36 -3.67
C VAL A 67 37.67 10.18 -4.25
N ALA A 68 38.65 10.55 -3.42
CA ALA A 68 39.83 11.29 -3.84
C ALA A 68 40.60 10.54 -4.94
N GLY A 69 40.88 11.22 -6.05
CA GLY A 69 41.62 10.65 -7.18
C GLY A 69 40.80 9.77 -8.12
N TRP A 70 39.51 9.57 -7.86
CA TRP A 70 38.62 8.88 -8.80
C TRP A 70 37.91 9.84 -9.75
N THR A 71 37.71 9.39 -10.99
CA THR A 71 36.68 9.96 -11.86
C THR A 71 35.36 9.28 -11.53
N LEU A 72 34.42 10.05 -10.98
CA LEU A 72 33.08 9.53 -10.67
C LEU A 72 32.33 9.22 -11.96
N PRO A 73 31.71 8.03 -12.08
CA PRO A 73 30.73 7.77 -13.13
C PRO A 73 29.60 8.81 -13.08
N GLU A 74 29.10 9.17 -14.25
CA GLU A 74 28.12 10.26 -14.41
C GLU A 74 26.88 10.15 -13.50
N PRO A 75 26.25 8.96 -13.28
CA PRO A 75 25.12 8.84 -12.36
C PRO A 75 25.49 9.23 -10.91
N LEU A 76 26.67 8.82 -10.45
CA LEU A 76 27.15 9.15 -9.10
C LEU A 76 27.59 10.61 -8.99
N ALA A 77 28.21 11.15 -10.04
CA ALA A 77 28.59 12.56 -10.07
C ALA A 77 27.35 13.46 -9.92
N THR A 78 26.26 13.13 -10.62
CA THR A 78 24.98 13.82 -10.51
C THR A 78 24.34 13.61 -9.14
N ALA A 79 24.26 12.37 -8.66
CA ALA A 79 23.61 12.05 -7.40
C ALA A 79 24.31 12.64 -6.17
N PHE A 80 25.64 12.84 -6.23
CA PHE A 80 26.41 13.49 -5.16
C PHE A 80 26.56 15.00 -5.32
N ALA A 81 26.07 15.60 -6.42
CA ALA A 81 26.33 17.00 -6.73
C ALA A 81 25.91 17.93 -5.59
N SER A 82 24.69 17.76 -5.05
CA SER A 82 24.19 18.61 -3.95
C SER A 82 24.92 18.37 -2.62
N SER A 83 25.41 17.16 -2.38
CA SER A 83 26.07 16.81 -1.11
C SER A 83 27.49 17.36 -0.98
N ARG A 84 28.13 17.72 -2.10
CA ARG A 84 29.45 18.36 -2.11
C ARG A 84 29.43 19.78 -1.55
N GLU A 85 28.30 20.46 -1.67
CA GLU A 85 28.14 21.83 -1.17
C GLU A 85 28.05 21.86 0.37
N ASP A 86 27.67 20.74 0.99
CA ASP A 86 27.49 20.57 2.43
C ASP A 86 28.67 19.84 3.11
N GLU A 87 29.84 19.82 2.47
CA GLU A 87 31.03 19.13 2.99
C GLU A 87 31.41 19.63 4.39
N ARG A 88 31.60 18.69 5.32
CA ARG A 88 32.05 18.95 6.69
C ARG A 88 33.08 17.91 7.10
N ASP A 89 34.23 18.39 7.58
CA ASP A 89 35.33 17.56 8.09
C ASP A 89 35.78 16.46 7.11
N GLY A 90 35.81 16.78 5.81
CA GLY A 90 36.17 15.80 4.78
C GLY A 90 35.10 14.73 4.52
N VAL A 91 33.85 15.01 4.86
CA VAL A 91 32.70 14.12 4.60
C VAL A 91 31.60 14.88 3.84
N TRP A 92 31.05 14.25 2.81
CA TRP A 92 29.85 14.71 2.11
C TRP A 92 28.61 14.04 2.72
N PRO A 93 27.80 14.76 3.52
CA PRO A 93 26.54 14.24 4.01
C PRO A 93 25.53 14.12 2.86
N LEU A 94 24.80 13.00 2.81
CA LEU A 94 23.88 12.70 1.72
C LEU A 94 22.45 13.10 2.07
N HIS A 95 21.86 13.88 1.16
CA HIS A 95 20.41 14.09 1.10
C HIS A 95 19.80 12.91 0.35
N GLN A 96 19.24 11.96 1.10
CA GLN A 96 18.76 10.69 0.56
C GLN A 96 17.60 10.87 -0.40
N ASP A 97 16.77 11.90 -0.20
CA ASP A 97 15.71 12.29 -1.11
C ASP A 97 16.25 12.63 -2.51
N ARG A 98 17.24 13.52 -2.57
CA ARG A 98 17.88 13.97 -3.82
C ARG A 98 18.69 12.87 -4.45
N PHE A 99 19.39 12.08 -3.64
CA PHE A 99 20.19 10.96 -4.10
C PHE A 99 19.31 9.92 -4.81
N LYS A 100 18.23 9.46 -4.18
CA LYS A 100 17.28 8.50 -4.78
C LYS A 100 16.65 9.06 -6.06
N LEU A 101 16.19 10.31 -6.03
CA LEU A 101 15.59 10.99 -7.20
C LEU A 101 16.57 11.12 -8.37
N ALA A 102 17.79 11.57 -8.11
CA ALA A 102 18.81 11.74 -9.13
C ALA A 102 19.14 10.41 -9.83
N LEU A 103 19.21 9.31 -9.09
CA LEU A 103 19.45 7.99 -9.66
C LEU A 103 18.29 7.51 -10.54
N GLU A 104 17.05 7.65 -10.08
CA GLU A 104 15.86 7.32 -10.87
C GLU A 104 15.76 8.15 -12.14
N ASP A 105 15.91 9.48 -12.04
CA ASP A 105 15.84 10.38 -13.19
C ASP A 105 16.94 10.07 -14.20
N TYR A 106 18.14 9.72 -13.71
CA TYR A 106 19.24 9.33 -14.57
C TYR A 106 18.94 8.02 -15.32
N LEU A 107 18.50 6.97 -14.62
CA LEU A 107 18.11 5.68 -15.25
C LEU A 107 17.04 5.89 -16.31
N ARG A 108 16.00 6.67 -15.98
CA ARG A 108 14.90 6.98 -16.89
C ARG A 108 15.36 7.77 -18.11
N THR A 109 16.21 8.79 -17.93
CA THR A 109 16.77 9.58 -19.03
C THR A 109 17.63 8.73 -19.96
N ALA A 110 18.32 7.73 -19.41
CA ALA A 110 19.07 6.75 -20.18
C ALA A 110 18.19 5.70 -20.89
N GLY A 111 16.87 5.70 -20.69
CA GLY A 111 15.96 4.71 -21.27
C GLY A 111 15.98 3.35 -20.57
N VAL A 112 16.52 3.27 -19.35
CA VAL A 112 16.52 2.04 -18.55
C VAL A 112 15.18 1.90 -17.84
N ARG A 113 14.50 0.77 -18.04
CA ARG A 113 13.25 0.44 -17.33
C ARG A 113 13.55 -0.08 -15.93
N LEU A 114 12.72 0.27 -14.96
CA LEU A 114 12.88 -0.10 -13.57
C LEU A 114 11.59 -0.72 -13.06
N TRP A 115 11.69 -1.86 -12.36
CA TRP A 115 10.58 -2.57 -11.75
C TRP A 115 10.86 -2.78 -10.26
N TYR A 116 10.17 -2.03 -9.40
CA TYR A 116 10.26 -2.19 -7.96
C TYR A 116 9.45 -3.40 -7.48
N ALA A 117 9.70 -3.82 -6.24
CA ALA A 117 9.04 -4.96 -5.62
C ALA A 117 9.02 -6.21 -6.51
N SER A 118 10.14 -6.49 -7.19
CA SER A 118 10.27 -7.59 -8.14
C SER A 118 11.56 -8.37 -7.89
N LEU A 119 11.45 -9.69 -7.73
CA LEU A 119 12.58 -10.56 -7.41
C LEU A 119 12.58 -11.83 -8.29
N PRO A 120 13.73 -12.28 -8.82
CA PRO A 120 13.81 -13.56 -9.54
C PRO A 120 13.35 -14.75 -8.70
N VAL A 121 12.48 -15.59 -9.28
CA VAL A 121 11.98 -16.85 -8.70
C VAL A 121 12.14 -18.05 -9.63
N GLY A 122 12.57 -17.82 -10.86
CA GLY A 122 12.87 -18.88 -11.82
C GLY A 122 13.66 -18.35 -13.01
N VAL A 123 14.16 -19.27 -13.84
CA VAL A 123 14.94 -18.95 -15.05
C VAL A 123 14.30 -19.64 -16.25
N LEU A 124 14.28 -18.96 -17.39
CA LEU A 124 13.86 -19.50 -18.68
C LEU A 124 15.12 -19.81 -19.50
N GLN A 125 15.22 -21.02 -20.03
CA GLN A 125 16.36 -21.46 -20.84
C GLN A 125 15.90 -21.99 -22.20
N GLY A 126 16.69 -21.76 -23.24
CA GLY A 126 16.53 -22.37 -24.55
C GLY A 126 16.92 -23.86 -24.53
N ALA A 127 16.72 -24.53 -25.68
CA ALA A 127 16.99 -25.97 -25.81
C ALA A 127 18.48 -26.36 -25.64
N ASP A 128 19.37 -25.40 -25.88
CA ASP A 128 20.82 -25.50 -25.71
C ASP A 128 21.29 -25.09 -24.30
N GLY A 129 20.37 -24.75 -23.40
CA GLY A 129 20.66 -24.26 -22.05
C GLY A 129 21.01 -22.76 -21.98
N ALA A 130 21.01 -22.03 -23.11
CA ALA A 130 21.23 -20.60 -23.11
C ALA A 130 20.10 -19.84 -22.39
N LEU A 131 20.43 -18.71 -21.77
CA LEU A 131 19.43 -17.85 -21.13
C LEU A 131 18.41 -17.33 -22.16
N ALA A 132 17.13 -17.46 -21.83
CA ALA A 132 15.99 -16.95 -22.62
C ALA A 132 15.13 -15.93 -21.84
N GLY A 133 15.36 -15.79 -20.54
CA GLY A 133 14.64 -14.86 -19.67
C GLY A 133 14.68 -15.26 -18.20
N ILE A 134 14.07 -14.42 -17.36
CA ILE A 134 13.92 -14.63 -15.93
C ILE A 134 12.43 -14.60 -15.58
N VAL A 135 12.00 -15.49 -14.68
CA VAL A 135 10.69 -15.40 -14.04
C VAL A 135 10.87 -14.63 -12.73
N VAL A 136 10.11 -13.56 -12.56
CA VAL A 136 10.09 -12.74 -11.34
C VAL A 136 8.79 -12.97 -10.57
N GLY A 137 8.88 -12.92 -9.25
CA GLY A 137 7.75 -12.80 -8.35
C GLY A 137 7.63 -11.37 -7.85
N ASN A 138 6.42 -10.80 -7.90
CA ASN A 138 6.13 -9.45 -7.47
C ASN A 138 4.70 -9.34 -6.87
N LYS A 139 4.23 -8.13 -6.59
CA LYS A 139 2.87 -7.85 -6.07
C LYS A 139 1.73 -8.33 -7.00
N SER A 140 2.02 -8.62 -8.27
CA SER A 140 1.10 -9.17 -9.26
C SER A 140 1.24 -10.69 -9.47
N GLY A 141 2.00 -11.38 -8.62
CA GLY A 141 2.31 -12.81 -8.76
C GLY A 141 3.55 -13.06 -9.62
N ARG A 142 3.58 -14.18 -10.34
CA ARG A 142 4.69 -14.49 -11.26
C ARG A 142 4.50 -13.88 -12.64
N GLN A 143 5.56 -13.24 -13.14
CA GLN A 143 5.67 -12.70 -14.50
C GLN A 143 7.04 -13.07 -15.10
N ALA A 144 7.16 -12.96 -16.42
CA ALA A 144 8.42 -13.20 -17.11
C ALA A 144 9.04 -11.92 -17.66
N ILE A 145 10.38 -11.87 -17.71
CA ILE A 145 11.14 -10.87 -18.44
C ILE A 145 12.00 -11.62 -19.46
N ARG A 146 11.76 -11.40 -20.75
CA ARG A 146 12.53 -12.03 -21.83
C ARG A 146 13.82 -11.24 -22.02
N CYS A 147 14.96 -11.92 -21.88
CA CYS A 147 16.28 -11.31 -22.03
C CYS A 147 17.36 -12.30 -22.48
N GLY A 148 18.39 -11.76 -23.15
CA GLY A 148 19.55 -12.52 -23.63
C GLY A 148 20.73 -12.49 -22.65
N TRP A 149 20.79 -11.47 -21.80
CA TRP A 149 21.80 -11.32 -20.76
C TRP A 149 21.18 -10.97 -19.40
N VAL A 150 21.79 -11.46 -18.33
CA VAL A 150 21.49 -11.09 -16.96
C VAL A 150 22.77 -10.67 -16.24
N ILE A 151 22.72 -9.51 -15.59
CA ILE A 151 23.74 -9.06 -14.64
C ILE A 151 23.15 -9.17 -13.23
N ASP A 152 23.55 -10.21 -12.52
CA ASP A 152 23.09 -10.48 -11.17
C ASP A 152 23.95 -9.76 -10.13
N THR A 153 23.39 -8.70 -9.54
CA THR A 153 24.03 -7.94 -8.46
C THR A 153 23.38 -8.16 -7.09
N SER A 154 22.54 -9.20 -6.99
CA SER A 154 21.94 -9.62 -5.72
C SER A 154 23.02 -10.07 -4.72
N GLU A 155 22.76 -9.87 -3.43
CA GLU A 155 23.71 -10.22 -2.35
C GLU A 155 23.99 -11.73 -2.23
N THR A 156 23.19 -12.54 -2.91
CA THR A 156 23.14 -13.99 -2.76
C THR A 156 23.47 -14.74 -4.06
N ALA A 157 23.81 -14.03 -5.14
CA ALA A 157 23.92 -14.61 -6.49
C ALA A 157 22.68 -15.45 -6.86
N LEU A 158 21.51 -14.84 -6.65
CA LEU A 158 20.21 -15.47 -6.76
C LEU A 158 20.00 -16.19 -8.09
N VAL A 159 20.40 -15.61 -9.22
CA VAL A 159 20.22 -16.20 -10.55
C VAL A 159 21.09 -17.45 -10.69
N ALA A 160 22.33 -17.39 -10.20
CA ALA A 160 23.21 -18.57 -10.17
C ALA A 160 22.63 -19.68 -9.28
N ARG A 161 22.02 -19.33 -8.13
CA ARG A 161 21.30 -20.30 -7.27
C ARG A 161 20.12 -20.95 -7.97
N LEU A 162 19.30 -20.17 -8.68
CA LEU A 162 18.16 -20.69 -9.43
C LEU A 162 18.59 -21.62 -10.58
N LEU A 163 19.79 -21.42 -11.13
CA LEU A 163 20.42 -22.31 -12.12
C LEU A 163 21.06 -23.56 -11.49
N GLY A 164 21.05 -23.68 -10.17
CA GLY A 164 21.61 -24.82 -9.44
C GLY A 164 23.13 -24.78 -9.31
N ALA A 165 23.76 -23.60 -9.35
CA ALA A 165 25.19 -23.46 -9.10
C ALA A 165 25.56 -23.91 -7.68
N GLU A 166 26.73 -24.53 -7.54
CA GLU A 166 27.29 -24.92 -6.25
C GLU A 166 28.08 -23.77 -5.63
N PHE A 167 27.96 -23.63 -4.31
CA PHE A 167 28.61 -22.61 -3.52
C PHE A 167 29.51 -23.28 -2.48
N GLU A 168 30.62 -22.62 -2.13
CA GLU A 168 31.48 -23.08 -1.05
C GLU A 168 30.71 -23.14 0.29
N PRO A 169 31.04 -24.07 1.19
CA PRO A 169 30.38 -24.13 2.49
C PRO A 169 30.68 -22.89 3.32
N VAL A 170 29.69 -22.43 4.07
CA VAL A 170 29.85 -21.35 5.03
C VAL A 170 30.85 -21.78 6.13
N SER A 171 31.84 -20.95 6.43
CA SER A 171 32.79 -21.21 7.51
C SER A 171 33.05 -19.99 8.39
N GLY A 172 33.03 -20.20 9.71
CA GLY A 172 33.37 -19.19 10.70
C GLY A 172 32.27 -18.14 10.95
N PRO A 173 32.46 -17.28 11.96
CA PRO A 173 31.56 -16.16 12.21
C PRO A 173 31.76 -15.04 11.19
N SER A 174 30.70 -14.27 10.90
CA SER A 174 30.75 -13.13 9.97
C SER A 174 30.77 -11.81 10.73
N ARG A 175 31.62 -10.89 10.26
CA ARG A 175 31.50 -9.47 10.60
C ARG A 175 30.25 -8.90 9.94
N VAL A 176 29.46 -8.17 10.71
CA VAL A 176 28.24 -7.50 10.28
C VAL A 176 28.33 -6.04 10.71
N VAL A 177 28.17 -5.13 9.76
CA VAL A 177 28.19 -3.69 9.97
C VAL A 177 26.75 -3.16 10.00
N ARG A 178 26.46 -2.28 10.94
CA ARG A 178 25.20 -1.55 11.07
C ARG A 178 25.47 -0.08 11.32
N ARG A 179 24.45 0.73 11.03
CA ARG A 179 24.50 2.19 11.15
C ARG A 179 23.29 2.69 11.93
N ILE A 180 23.53 3.64 12.82
CA ILE A 180 22.51 4.27 13.65
C ILE A 180 22.64 5.78 13.49
N GLU A 181 21.52 6.42 13.22
CA GLU A 181 21.43 7.86 13.03
C GLU A 181 20.92 8.52 14.32
N PHE A 182 21.62 9.54 14.78
CA PHE A 182 21.25 10.35 15.94
C PHE A 182 21.11 11.83 15.56
N THR A 183 20.17 12.51 16.20
CA THR A 183 20.08 13.98 16.19
C THR A 183 20.23 14.54 17.60
N GLY A 184 20.76 15.75 17.75
CA GLY A 184 20.97 16.38 19.06
C GLY A 184 22.17 15.83 19.83
N VAL A 185 23.20 15.32 19.13
CA VAL A 185 24.47 14.92 19.75
C VAL A 185 25.31 16.16 20.04
N GLU A 186 25.77 16.34 21.28
CA GLU A 186 26.51 17.54 21.71
C GLU A 186 27.87 17.19 22.33
N GLY A 187 28.95 17.84 21.88
CA GLY A 187 30.28 17.66 22.50
C GLY A 187 30.95 16.30 22.23
N LEU A 188 30.68 15.69 21.08
CA LEU A 188 31.45 14.54 20.60
C LEU A 188 32.79 15.04 19.99
N GLU A 189 33.90 14.81 20.69
CA GLU A 189 35.23 15.32 20.28
C GLU A 189 35.98 14.37 19.34
N GLU A 190 35.85 13.05 19.55
CA GLU A 190 36.58 12.03 18.79
C GLU A 190 35.66 11.35 17.74
N PRO A 191 36.04 11.34 16.45
CA PRO A 191 35.25 10.69 15.40
C PRO A 191 35.35 9.16 15.43
N VAL A 192 36.30 8.60 16.19
CA VAL A 192 36.45 7.15 16.39
C VAL A 192 36.72 6.92 17.87
N PHE A 193 35.93 6.04 18.51
CA PHE A 193 36.08 5.74 19.93
C PHE A 193 35.61 4.32 20.24
N GLU A 194 36.15 3.72 21.30
CA GLU A 194 35.71 2.42 21.80
C GLU A 194 34.59 2.57 22.83
N TRP A 195 33.58 1.70 22.76
CA TRP A 195 32.46 1.70 23.69
C TRP A 195 32.08 0.30 24.15
N HIS A 196 31.87 0.13 25.46
CA HIS A 196 31.44 -1.15 26.03
C HIS A 196 29.92 -1.30 25.94
N VAL A 197 29.45 -2.27 25.15
CA VAL A 197 28.03 -2.59 25.00
C VAL A 197 27.69 -3.82 25.86
N PRO A 198 26.75 -3.70 26.82
CA PRO A 198 26.31 -4.81 27.66
C PRO A 198 25.89 -6.03 26.83
N GLY A 199 26.34 -7.22 27.24
CA GLY A 199 26.04 -8.49 26.57
C GLY A 199 26.76 -8.72 25.23
N THR A 200 27.42 -7.70 24.67
CA THR A 200 28.15 -7.79 23.39
C THR A 200 29.66 -7.69 23.57
N GLY A 201 30.13 -6.80 24.45
CA GLY A 201 31.55 -6.48 24.63
C GLY A 201 31.92 -5.10 24.09
N THR A 202 33.21 -4.84 23.92
CA THR A 202 33.70 -3.55 23.38
C THR A 202 33.57 -3.50 21.87
N LEU A 203 32.95 -2.44 21.36
CA LEU A 203 32.85 -2.13 19.95
C LEU A 203 33.67 -0.88 19.63
N GLU A 204 34.34 -0.87 18.49
CA GLU A 204 34.86 0.36 17.89
C GLU A 204 33.71 1.05 17.14
N LEU A 205 33.46 2.32 17.46
CA LEU A 205 32.42 3.15 16.89
C LEU A 205 33.06 4.25 16.05
N GLN A 206 32.52 4.47 14.85
CA GLN A 206 32.94 5.57 13.98
C GLN A 206 31.77 6.52 13.74
N ALA A 207 31.99 7.80 13.98
CA ALA A 207 31.02 8.88 13.86
C ALA A 207 31.25 9.68 12.57
N PHE A 208 30.16 9.94 11.84
CA PHE A 208 30.15 10.74 10.62
C PHE A 208 29.08 11.83 10.70
N PRO A 209 29.35 13.05 10.19
CA PRO A 209 28.35 14.11 10.15
C PRO A 209 27.20 13.74 9.20
N GLY A 210 25.95 13.88 9.65
CA GLY A 210 24.75 13.70 8.83
C GLY A 210 24.18 15.03 8.33
N ASN A 211 23.35 15.02 7.29
CA ASN A 211 22.87 16.21 6.55
C ASN A 211 21.97 17.21 7.31
N GLY A 212 21.79 17.03 8.62
CA GLY A 212 20.83 17.78 9.45
C GLY A 212 21.41 18.99 10.18
N GLY A 213 22.64 19.39 9.84
CA GLY A 213 23.40 20.42 10.56
C GLY A 213 24.18 19.86 11.75
N ASP A 214 24.55 20.73 12.68
CA ASP A 214 25.33 20.38 13.87
C ASP A 214 24.54 19.44 14.80
N GLY A 215 25.21 18.42 15.33
CA GLY A 215 24.61 17.40 16.20
C GLY A 215 23.79 16.33 15.49
N HIS A 216 23.72 16.33 14.15
CA HIS A 216 23.29 15.15 13.39
C HIS A 216 24.51 14.26 13.13
N VAL A 217 24.55 13.08 13.76
CA VAL A 217 25.67 12.13 13.70
C VAL A 217 25.18 10.75 13.30
N ASN A 218 25.91 10.11 12.39
CA ASN A 218 25.74 8.71 12.03
C ASN A 218 26.84 7.89 12.69
N ILE A 219 26.46 6.84 13.42
CA ILE A 219 27.37 5.91 14.07
C ILE A 219 27.42 4.62 13.27
N GLU A 220 28.59 4.31 12.73
CA GLU A 220 28.91 3.01 12.15
C GLU A 220 29.61 2.14 13.18
N TYR A 221 29.21 0.86 13.26
CA TYR A 221 29.85 -0.12 14.11
C TYR A 221 29.75 -1.51 13.48
N ALA A 222 30.62 -2.41 13.93
CA ALA A 222 30.60 -3.79 13.49
C ALA A 222 30.51 -4.76 14.66
N SER A 223 29.72 -5.81 14.47
CA SER A 223 29.56 -6.91 15.41
C SER A 223 29.82 -8.25 14.71
N VAL A 224 30.10 -9.28 15.50
CA VAL A 224 30.43 -10.61 14.98
C VAL A 224 29.32 -11.57 15.34
N HIS A 225 28.76 -12.25 14.33
CA HIS A 225 27.63 -13.15 14.50
C HIS A 225 27.95 -14.54 13.94
N ALA A 226 27.37 -15.57 14.55
CA ALA A 226 27.39 -16.90 13.97
C ALA A 226 26.71 -16.89 12.60
N VAL A 227 27.31 -17.58 11.63
CA VAL A 227 26.72 -17.73 10.31
C VAL A 227 26.00 -19.08 10.27
N GLY A 228 24.68 -19.02 10.12
CA GLY A 228 23.86 -20.20 9.85
C GLY A 228 24.02 -20.68 8.40
N ALA A 229 23.08 -21.52 7.96
CA ALA A 229 23.02 -21.94 6.57
C ALA A 229 22.72 -20.74 5.63
N SER A 230 23.06 -20.87 4.35
CA SER A 230 22.76 -19.86 3.32
C SER A 230 21.30 -19.93 2.89
N ASP A 231 20.40 -19.61 3.82
CA ASP A 231 18.95 -19.59 3.62
C ASP A 231 18.29 -18.36 4.26
N ALA A 232 17.02 -18.16 3.93
CA ALA A 232 16.25 -16.98 4.34
C ALA A 232 16.08 -16.90 5.87
N VAL A 233 15.82 -18.02 6.54
CA VAL A 233 15.60 -18.09 8.00
C VAL A 233 16.86 -17.66 8.74
N SER A 234 18.00 -18.26 8.39
CA SER A 234 19.31 -17.97 8.99
C SER A 234 19.73 -16.52 8.74
N ALA A 235 19.43 -15.97 7.56
CA ALA A 235 19.73 -14.58 7.23
C ALA A 235 18.88 -13.59 8.03
N THR A 236 17.57 -13.82 8.15
CA THR A 236 16.69 -12.98 8.98
C THR A 236 17.07 -13.07 10.45
N ALA A 237 17.38 -14.26 10.97
CA ALA A 237 17.84 -14.43 12.35
C ALA A 237 19.13 -13.64 12.64
N ARG A 238 20.09 -13.66 11.69
CA ARG A 238 21.33 -12.87 11.81
C ARG A 238 21.06 -11.36 11.78
N ASP A 239 20.17 -10.89 10.90
CA ASP A 239 19.80 -9.47 10.86
C ASP A 239 19.15 -9.01 12.17
N LEU A 240 18.21 -9.80 12.71
CA LEU A 240 17.55 -9.50 13.99
C LEU A 240 18.53 -9.56 15.18
N ALA A 241 19.48 -10.50 15.17
CA ALA A 241 20.54 -10.54 16.19
C ALA A 241 21.42 -9.28 16.14
N ALA A 242 21.79 -8.82 14.94
CA ALA A 242 22.56 -7.58 14.77
C ALA A 242 21.76 -6.33 15.18
N ARG A 243 20.44 -6.32 14.97
CA ARG A 243 19.54 -5.26 15.47
C ARG A 243 19.50 -5.19 16.99
N ARG A 244 19.48 -6.34 17.67
CA ARG A 244 19.50 -6.40 19.15
C ARG A 244 20.78 -5.76 19.71
N VAL A 245 21.93 -6.00 19.08
CA VAL A 245 23.18 -5.30 19.44
C VAL A 245 23.03 -3.78 19.26
N GLY A 246 22.36 -3.33 18.20
CA GLY A 246 22.09 -1.90 17.97
C GLY A 246 21.23 -1.27 19.06
N VAL A 247 20.18 -1.95 19.51
CA VAL A 247 19.35 -1.50 20.64
C VAL A 247 20.21 -1.36 21.90
N SER A 248 20.98 -2.39 22.27
CA SER A 248 21.88 -2.33 23.44
C SER A 248 22.95 -1.24 23.32
N LEU A 249 23.42 -0.95 22.10
CA LEU A 249 24.32 0.17 21.84
C LEU A 249 23.64 1.52 22.13
N VAL A 250 22.42 1.74 21.62
CA VAL A 250 21.64 2.96 21.88
C VAL A 250 21.39 3.13 23.39
N GLU A 251 20.93 2.08 24.08
CA GLU A 251 20.68 2.09 25.52
C GLU A 251 21.93 2.49 26.32
N SER A 252 23.08 1.88 25.99
CA SER A 252 24.34 2.15 26.70
C SER A 252 24.92 3.53 26.39
N LEU A 253 24.90 3.98 25.13
CA LEU A 253 25.36 5.33 24.76
C LEU A 253 24.55 6.40 25.48
N LYS A 254 23.22 6.29 25.45
CA LYS A 254 22.34 7.30 26.06
C LYS A 254 22.42 7.37 27.57
N SER A 255 22.69 6.24 28.23
CA SER A 255 22.85 6.20 29.70
C SER A 255 24.28 6.49 30.18
N GLY A 256 25.29 6.30 29.34
CA GLY A 256 26.70 6.34 29.75
C GLY A 256 27.58 7.39 29.07
N HIS A 257 27.25 7.84 27.87
CA HIS A 257 28.07 8.79 27.11
C HIS A 257 27.43 10.18 27.10
N SER A 258 28.12 11.19 27.66
CA SER A 258 27.56 12.54 27.83
C SER A 258 27.05 13.16 26.53
N ALA A 259 27.75 12.95 25.41
CA ALA A 259 27.33 13.50 24.12
C ALA A 259 26.01 12.95 23.57
N PHE A 260 25.56 11.78 24.04
CA PHE A 260 24.34 11.12 23.57
C PHE A 260 23.19 11.20 24.58
N ALA A 261 23.40 11.81 25.76
CA ALA A 261 22.42 11.82 26.84
C ALA A 261 21.04 12.36 26.39
N ASP A 262 21.04 13.46 25.63
CA ASP A 262 19.83 14.11 25.10
C ASP A 262 19.59 13.79 23.61
N ALA A 263 20.41 12.92 23.00
CA ALA A 263 20.31 12.60 21.58
C ALA A 263 19.05 11.76 21.27
N VAL A 264 18.45 11.99 20.11
CA VAL A 264 17.30 11.24 19.60
C VAL A 264 17.80 10.22 18.58
N TRP A 265 17.53 8.93 18.84
CA TRP A 265 17.65 7.88 17.84
C TRP A 265 16.66 8.15 16.69
N ALA A 266 17.20 8.58 15.56
CA ALA A 266 16.43 9.09 14.42
C ALA A 266 16.13 8.02 13.38
N GLY A 267 17.02 7.04 13.24
CA GLY A 267 16.92 5.98 12.25
C GLY A 267 17.99 4.91 12.44
N SER A 268 17.81 3.78 11.75
CA SER A 268 18.81 2.73 11.63
C SER A 268 18.87 2.19 10.22
N SER A 269 20.01 1.61 9.84
CA SER A 269 20.13 0.87 8.59
C SER A 269 19.02 -0.19 8.45
N HIS A 270 18.29 -0.17 7.34
CA HIS A 270 17.20 -1.10 7.08
C HIS A 270 17.69 -2.53 6.89
N GLU A 271 18.90 -2.68 6.35
CA GLU A 271 19.57 -3.95 6.19
C GLU A 271 20.97 -3.90 6.81
N VAL A 272 21.48 -5.07 7.15
CA VAL A 272 22.86 -5.25 7.58
C VAL A 272 23.81 -5.27 6.40
N GLU A 273 25.02 -4.77 6.60
CA GLU A 273 26.11 -5.00 5.67
C GLU A 273 26.97 -6.18 6.16
N GLY A 274 27.08 -7.23 5.36
CA GLY A 274 27.78 -8.44 5.76
C GLY A 274 27.94 -9.42 4.62
N VAL A 275 28.38 -10.64 4.93
CA VAL A 275 28.48 -11.71 3.94
C VAL A 275 27.15 -12.46 3.91
N PHE A 276 26.45 -12.42 2.77
CA PHE A 276 25.19 -13.15 2.55
C PHE A 276 25.38 -14.43 1.75
N THR A 277 26.50 -14.55 1.03
CA THR A 277 26.82 -15.70 0.19
C THR A 277 28.30 -16.02 0.28
N THR A 278 28.63 -17.27 0.01
CA THR A 278 29.99 -17.74 -0.23
C THR A 278 30.32 -17.67 -1.72
N SER A 279 31.58 -17.92 -2.06
CA SER A 279 32.04 -18.00 -3.45
C SER A 279 31.40 -19.17 -4.17
N LEU A 280 31.25 -19.04 -5.49
CA LEU A 280 30.94 -20.18 -6.37
C LEU A 280 32.05 -21.24 -6.27
N ALA A 281 31.67 -22.52 -6.20
CA ALA A 281 32.61 -23.62 -5.99
C ALA A 281 33.56 -23.87 -7.17
N VAL A 282 33.20 -23.44 -8.39
CA VAL A 282 34.01 -23.61 -9.59
C VAL A 282 34.02 -22.31 -10.41
N ARG A 283 35.23 -21.81 -10.71
CA ARG A 283 35.43 -20.71 -11.66
C ARG A 283 35.40 -21.28 -13.08
N GLN A 284 34.39 -20.91 -13.87
CA GLN A 284 34.07 -21.63 -15.11
C GLN A 284 34.54 -20.97 -16.43
N VAL A 285 35.30 -19.87 -16.38
CA VAL A 285 35.61 -19.10 -17.61
C VAL A 285 37.11 -18.78 -17.72
N SER A 286 37.67 -18.99 -18.92
CA SER A 286 39.08 -18.74 -19.27
C SER A 286 39.29 -17.44 -20.08
N GLU A 287 38.27 -16.59 -20.17
CA GLU A 287 38.31 -15.33 -20.91
C GLU A 287 39.09 -14.25 -20.16
N VAL A 288 39.64 -13.29 -20.90
CA VAL A 288 40.31 -12.10 -20.35
C VAL A 288 39.44 -10.90 -20.67
N GLY A 289 39.04 -10.18 -19.64
CA GLY A 289 38.20 -9.00 -19.73
C GLY A 289 38.96 -7.70 -19.59
N PRO A 290 38.26 -6.55 -19.65
CA PRO A 290 38.82 -5.25 -19.31
C PRO A 290 39.36 -5.23 -17.88
N GLU A 291 40.55 -4.65 -17.69
CA GLU A 291 41.13 -4.44 -16.37
C GLU A 291 40.57 -3.18 -15.69
N VAL A 292 40.20 -3.33 -14.43
CA VAL A 292 39.77 -2.24 -13.54
C VAL A 292 40.87 -1.98 -12.52
N ARG A 293 41.35 -0.73 -12.47
CA ARG A 293 42.33 -0.31 -11.44
C ARG A 293 41.59 0.06 -10.16
N LEU A 294 41.95 -0.60 -9.07
CA LEU A 294 41.39 -0.38 -7.75
C LEU A 294 42.46 0.27 -6.88
N PRO A 295 42.32 1.55 -6.48
CA PRO A 295 43.26 2.23 -5.62
C PRO A 295 43.23 1.66 -4.20
N ALA A 296 44.30 1.88 -3.45
CA ALA A 296 44.41 1.41 -2.06
C ALA A 296 43.26 1.91 -1.16
N THR A 297 42.67 3.06 -1.46
CA THR A 297 41.50 3.61 -0.75
C THR A 297 40.26 2.71 -0.86
N ALA A 298 40.17 1.86 -1.88
CA ALA A 298 39.02 0.97 -2.11
C ALA A 298 39.22 -0.46 -1.61
N VAL A 299 40.47 -0.93 -1.58
CA VAL A 299 40.82 -2.36 -1.41
C VAL A 299 42.01 -2.59 -0.47
N SER A 300 42.31 -1.63 0.41
CA SER A 300 43.45 -1.58 1.35
C SER A 300 44.85 -1.55 0.71
N GLU A 301 45.06 -2.21 -0.42
CA GLU A 301 46.28 -2.17 -1.23
C GLU A 301 45.88 -2.07 -2.71
N ALA A 302 46.56 -1.21 -3.49
CA ALA A 302 46.20 -1.00 -4.88
C ALA A 302 46.26 -2.32 -5.68
N ALA A 303 45.17 -2.64 -6.37
CA ALA A 303 44.98 -3.88 -7.09
C ALA A 303 44.46 -3.62 -8.52
N THR A 304 44.57 -4.62 -9.38
CA THR A 304 43.90 -4.63 -10.70
C THR A 304 42.99 -5.84 -10.76
N LEU A 305 41.76 -5.63 -11.19
CA LEU A 305 40.73 -6.64 -11.30
C LEU A 305 40.36 -6.86 -12.77
N ASP A 306 40.46 -8.09 -13.25
CA ASP A 306 39.93 -8.48 -14.55
C ASP A 306 38.40 -8.66 -14.46
N ALA A 307 37.62 -7.88 -15.21
CA ALA A 307 36.16 -7.96 -15.21
C ALA A 307 35.62 -9.35 -15.62
N ALA A 308 36.38 -10.17 -16.36
CA ALA A 308 35.95 -11.53 -16.73
C ALA A 308 35.79 -12.47 -15.52
N CYS A 309 36.28 -12.09 -14.33
CA CYS A 309 36.04 -12.84 -13.09
C CYS A 309 34.56 -12.94 -12.69
N PHE A 310 33.70 -12.06 -13.21
CA PHE A 310 32.25 -12.06 -12.94
C PHE A 310 31.45 -12.92 -13.93
N LEU A 311 32.08 -13.44 -15.00
CA LEU A 311 31.42 -14.34 -15.93
C LEU A 311 31.16 -15.69 -15.26
N THR A 312 29.96 -16.22 -15.44
CA THR A 312 29.62 -17.58 -15.02
C THR A 312 29.79 -18.56 -16.19
N GLY A 313 29.77 -19.87 -15.95
CA GLY A 313 29.77 -20.84 -17.05
C GLY A 313 28.41 -21.01 -17.74
N VAL A 314 27.39 -20.22 -17.37
CA VAL A 314 26.11 -20.18 -18.07
C VAL A 314 26.13 -19.01 -19.06
N PRO A 315 26.06 -19.28 -20.38
CA PRO A 315 26.09 -18.22 -21.39
C PRO A 315 24.98 -17.19 -21.19
N GLY A 316 25.36 -15.93 -21.02
CA GLY A 316 24.43 -14.83 -20.81
C GLY A 316 24.26 -14.44 -19.33
N VAL A 317 24.89 -15.13 -18.39
CA VAL A 317 24.75 -14.83 -16.96
C VAL A 317 26.06 -14.31 -16.38
N VAL A 318 26.01 -13.10 -15.84
CA VAL A 318 27.10 -12.44 -15.13
C VAL A 318 26.74 -12.34 -13.65
N CYS A 319 27.63 -12.78 -12.77
CA CYS A 319 27.44 -12.74 -11.32
C CYS A 319 28.30 -11.62 -10.74
N LEU A 320 27.78 -10.39 -10.72
CA LEU A 320 28.47 -9.18 -10.26
C LEU A 320 28.17 -8.90 -8.78
N ASN A 321 28.67 -9.78 -7.91
CA ASN A 321 28.53 -9.67 -6.45
C ASN A 321 29.63 -10.47 -5.73
N ASP A 322 29.56 -10.54 -4.40
CA ASP A 322 30.55 -11.20 -3.52
C ASP A 322 30.70 -12.72 -3.79
N ALA A 323 29.77 -13.37 -4.51
CA ALA A 323 29.90 -14.79 -4.88
C ALA A 323 30.90 -15.06 -6.02
N ALA A 324 31.31 -14.02 -6.76
CA ALA A 324 32.40 -14.17 -7.71
C ALA A 324 33.66 -14.63 -6.95
N CYS A 325 34.42 -15.57 -7.49
CA CYS A 325 35.64 -16.12 -6.87
C CYS A 325 36.78 -15.07 -6.84
N LEU A 326 36.59 -14.01 -6.05
CA LEU A 326 37.47 -12.86 -5.92
C LEU A 326 38.45 -13.05 -4.76
N PRO A 327 39.68 -12.51 -4.86
CA PRO A 327 40.54 -12.33 -3.70
C PRO A 327 39.85 -11.49 -2.61
N ASP A 328 40.02 -11.85 -1.33
CA ASP A 328 39.36 -11.20 -0.19
C ASP A 328 39.56 -9.67 -0.14
N ASN A 329 40.75 -9.20 -0.51
CA ASN A 329 41.06 -7.77 -0.55
C ASN A 329 40.27 -7.03 -1.65
N VAL A 330 39.89 -7.72 -2.72
CA VAL A 330 39.17 -7.17 -3.88
C VAL A 330 37.65 -7.26 -3.71
N ALA A 331 37.12 -8.28 -3.03
CA ALA A 331 35.69 -8.41 -2.78
C ALA A 331 35.09 -7.17 -2.09
N ARG A 332 35.85 -6.53 -1.20
CA ARG A 332 35.46 -5.27 -0.52
C ARG A 332 35.21 -4.11 -1.49
N ALA A 333 35.80 -4.12 -2.69
CA ALA A 333 35.61 -3.07 -3.68
C ALA A 333 34.15 -2.98 -4.17
N LEU A 334 33.41 -4.10 -4.16
CA LEU A 334 32.00 -4.13 -4.55
C LEU A 334 31.09 -3.41 -3.54
N ARG A 335 31.58 -3.18 -2.32
CA ARG A 335 30.87 -2.43 -1.28
C ARG A 335 31.24 -0.95 -1.28
N HIS A 336 32.32 -0.58 -1.98
CA HIS A 336 32.75 0.79 -2.14
C HIS A 336 32.02 1.43 -3.33
N PRO A 337 31.29 2.55 -3.15
CA PRO A 337 30.34 3.06 -4.14
C PRO A 337 30.96 3.38 -5.51
N VAL A 338 32.15 4.01 -5.51
CA VAL A 338 32.86 4.35 -6.76
C VAL A 338 33.46 3.13 -7.44
N ALA A 339 34.23 2.31 -6.71
CA ALA A 339 34.83 1.10 -7.24
C ALA A 339 33.78 0.15 -7.81
N ALA A 340 32.69 -0.13 -7.07
CA ALA A 340 31.57 -0.95 -7.54
C ALA A 340 30.99 -0.43 -8.86
N SER A 341 30.77 0.88 -8.98
CA SER A 341 30.26 1.49 -10.21
C SER A 341 31.23 1.37 -11.38
N GLN A 342 32.53 1.55 -11.15
CA GLN A 342 33.54 1.39 -12.22
C GLN A 342 33.68 -0.07 -12.66
N ILE A 343 33.60 -1.02 -11.73
CA ILE A 343 33.54 -2.44 -12.04
C ILE A 343 32.30 -2.72 -12.90
N GLY A 344 31.14 -2.17 -12.55
CA GLY A 344 29.92 -2.28 -13.36
C GLY A 344 30.10 -1.78 -14.80
N VAL A 345 30.73 -0.61 -14.99
CA VAL A 345 31.05 -0.08 -16.33
C VAL A 345 31.98 -1.02 -17.11
N ALA A 346 32.97 -1.61 -16.45
CA ALA A 346 33.89 -2.55 -17.10
C ALA A 346 33.22 -3.86 -17.47
N VAL A 347 32.36 -4.41 -16.60
CA VAL A 347 31.54 -5.59 -16.86
C VAL A 347 30.59 -5.35 -18.03
N ALA A 348 29.99 -4.17 -18.13
CA ALA A 348 29.19 -3.79 -19.30
C ALA A 348 30.00 -3.86 -20.61
N GLY A 349 31.32 -3.69 -20.57
CA GLY A 349 32.21 -3.85 -21.73
C GLY A 349 32.36 -5.29 -22.23
N LEU A 350 32.01 -6.29 -21.42
CA LEU A 350 32.01 -7.71 -21.79
C LEU A 350 30.75 -8.14 -22.55
N ILE A 351 29.67 -7.37 -22.40
CA ILE A 351 28.37 -7.70 -22.98
C ILE A 351 28.31 -7.14 -24.40
N ASP A 352 28.00 -8.03 -25.33
CA ASP A 352 27.78 -7.75 -26.74
C ASP A 352 26.28 -7.72 -27.07
N GLU A 353 25.97 -7.20 -28.26
CA GLU A 353 24.62 -7.27 -28.81
C GLU A 353 24.33 -8.72 -29.22
N ARG A 354 23.35 -9.35 -28.56
CA ARG A 354 22.81 -10.63 -29.03
C ARG A 354 21.75 -10.37 -30.10
N ASN A 355 21.95 -10.91 -31.30
CA ASN A 355 21.02 -10.72 -32.41
C ASN A 355 19.61 -11.31 -32.18
N SER A 356 19.43 -12.23 -31.22
CA SER A 356 18.11 -12.80 -30.89
C SER A 356 18.10 -13.47 -29.51
N ILE A 357 17.04 -13.23 -28.73
CA ILE A 357 16.74 -13.95 -27.49
C ILE A 357 16.20 -15.35 -27.86
N PRO A 358 16.76 -16.46 -27.35
CA PRO A 358 16.27 -17.80 -27.65
C PRO A 358 14.80 -17.99 -27.23
N GLU A 359 14.07 -18.86 -27.93
CA GLU A 359 12.78 -19.32 -27.42
C GLU A 359 12.99 -20.29 -26.24
N PRO A 360 12.26 -20.12 -25.13
CA PRO A 360 12.34 -21.03 -24.01
C PRO A 360 11.98 -22.45 -24.42
N ALA A 361 12.82 -23.39 -24.06
CA ALA A 361 12.48 -24.80 -24.16
C ALA A 361 11.49 -25.17 -23.07
N GLY A 362 10.51 -26.02 -23.43
CA GLY A 362 9.69 -26.69 -22.42
C GLY A 362 10.56 -27.50 -21.47
N SER A 363 10.27 -27.44 -20.17
CA SER A 363 11.01 -28.23 -19.18
C SER A 363 10.73 -29.73 -19.38
N THR A 364 11.79 -30.54 -19.39
CA THR A 364 11.72 -31.99 -19.32
C THR A 364 11.60 -32.50 -17.88
N ARG A 365 11.80 -31.63 -16.88
CA ARG A 365 11.61 -31.94 -15.46
C ARG A 365 10.14 -31.80 -15.09
N THR A 366 9.46 -32.93 -14.93
CA THR A 366 8.12 -32.99 -14.34
C THR A 366 8.23 -32.84 -12.82
N CYS A 367 7.88 -31.67 -12.29
CA CYS A 367 7.55 -31.51 -10.88
C CYS A 367 6.07 -31.92 -10.73
N ILE A 368 5.81 -33.17 -10.33
CA ILE A 368 4.45 -33.62 -10.07
C ILE A 368 4.06 -33.07 -8.69
N ALA A 369 3.18 -32.07 -8.67
CA ALA A 369 2.56 -31.61 -7.44
C ALA A 369 1.89 -32.79 -6.73
N GLY A 370 2.04 -32.88 -5.40
CA GLY A 370 1.33 -33.90 -4.62
C GLY A 370 -0.18 -33.83 -4.88
N ALA A 371 -0.84 -35.00 -4.97
CA ALA A 371 -2.27 -35.07 -5.29
C ALA A 371 -3.08 -34.18 -4.33
N GLY A 372 -3.74 -33.14 -4.86
CA GLY A 372 -4.67 -32.28 -4.12
C GLY A 372 -4.15 -30.88 -3.76
N THR A 373 -2.84 -30.66 -3.64
CA THR A 373 -2.27 -29.35 -3.26
C THR A 373 -1.71 -28.58 -4.45
N THR A 374 -2.11 -27.32 -4.60
CA THR A 374 -1.68 -26.43 -5.69
C THR A 374 -1.31 -25.05 -5.17
N VAL A 375 -0.42 -24.35 -5.86
CA VAL A 375 -0.20 -22.91 -5.63
C VAL A 375 -1.09 -22.12 -6.60
N LYS A 376 -1.98 -21.29 -6.07
CA LYS A 376 -2.76 -20.33 -6.86
C LYS A 376 -2.11 -18.94 -6.77
N GLU A 377 -2.23 -18.19 -7.85
CA GLU A 377 -1.55 -16.91 -8.05
C GLU A 377 -2.50 -15.98 -8.80
N GLN A 378 -2.26 -14.67 -8.73
CA GLN A 378 -2.91 -13.73 -9.63
C GLN A 378 -2.65 -14.13 -11.10
N PRO A 379 -3.70 -14.21 -11.94
CA PRO A 379 -3.56 -14.70 -13.31
C PRO A 379 -2.87 -13.68 -14.23
N VAL A 380 -3.27 -12.41 -14.13
CA VAL A 380 -2.73 -11.30 -14.92
C VAL A 380 -2.50 -10.07 -14.03
N PRO A 381 -1.47 -9.24 -14.29
CA PRO A 381 -1.18 -8.04 -13.49
C PRO A 381 -2.31 -7.02 -13.55
N GLN A 382 -2.90 -6.85 -14.73
CA GLN A 382 -3.97 -5.91 -14.96
C GLN A 382 -5.09 -6.58 -15.75
N ARG A 383 -6.35 -6.32 -15.36
CA ARG A 383 -7.52 -6.87 -16.03
C ARG A 383 -7.64 -6.27 -17.44
N GLY A 384 -8.06 -7.09 -18.39
CA GLY A 384 -8.39 -6.68 -19.75
C GLY A 384 -7.17 -6.41 -20.66
N VAL A 385 -5.95 -6.39 -20.13
CA VAL A 385 -4.74 -6.27 -20.97
C VAL A 385 -4.39 -7.63 -21.55
N GLU A 386 -4.17 -7.69 -22.86
CA GLU A 386 -3.60 -8.86 -23.53
C GLU A 386 -2.08 -8.81 -23.43
N TYR A 387 -1.52 -9.63 -22.55
CA TYR A 387 -0.08 -9.76 -22.40
C TYR A 387 0.47 -10.78 -23.40
N ALA A 388 1.64 -10.49 -23.98
CA ALA A 388 2.48 -11.55 -24.49
C ALA A 388 2.73 -12.56 -23.37
N THR A 389 2.65 -13.86 -23.66
CA THR A 389 2.84 -14.89 -22.65
C THR A 389 4.01 -15.80 -23.01
N VAL A 390 4.57 -16.43 -21.98
CA VAL A 390 5.62 -17.42 -22.14
C VAL A 390 5.41 -18.58 -21.18
N ARG A 391 5.58 -19.80 -21.68
CA ARG A 391 5.44 -21.02 -20.88
C ARG A 391 6.57 -21.10 -19.86
N ALA A 392 6.25 -20.93 -18.58
CA ALA A 392 7.23 -21.08 -17.50
C ALA A 392 7.18 -22.49 -16.92
N PRO A 393 8.34 -23.11 -16.64
CA PRO A 393 8.39 -24.44 -16.07
C PRO A 393 7.91 -24.46 -14.61
N ALA A 394 7.47 -25.64 -14.15
CA ALA A 394 7.18 -25.82 -12.73
C ALA A 394 8.46 -25.69 -11.90
N VAL A 395 8.38 -24.98 -10.78
CA VAL A 395 9.52 -24.77 -9.85
C VAL A 395 9.19 -25.43 -8.52
N ARG A 396 10.01 -26.41 -8.11
CA ARG A 396 9.86 -27.05 -6.79
C ARG A 396 10.14 -26.03 -5.69
N LEU A 397 9.24 -25.93 -4.72
CA LEU A 397 9.42 -25.09 -3.56
C LEU A 397 10.02 -25.90 -2.41
N PRO A 398 11.16 -25.48 -1.84
CA PRO A 398 11.57 -25.93 -0.52
C PRO A 398 10.45 -25.65 0.50
N GLU A 399 10.09 -26.66 1.28
CA GLU A 399 9.10 -26.58 2.34
C GLU A 399 9.85 -26.23 3.64
N LEU A 400 9.44 -25.15 4.33
CA LEU A 400 9.77 -24.98 5.74
C LEU A 400 8.97 -25.98 6.58
N ASP A 401 9.43 -26.23 7.81
CA ASP A 401 8.69 -27.08 8.75
C ASP A 401 7.25 -26.57 8.89
N ALA A 402 6.30 -27.50 8.83
CA ALA A 402 4.89 -27.17 8.95
C ALA A 402 4.61 -26.63 10.35
N VAL A 403 3.85 -25.55 10.41
CA VAL A 403 3.51 -24.83 11.63
C VAL A 403 2.01 -24.82 11.89
N ASP A 404 1.61 -24.31 13.05
CA ASP A 404 0.21 -24.17 13.42
C ASP A 404 -0.43 -23.02 12.63
N SER A 405 0.25 -21.86 12.60
CA SER A 405 -0.24 -20.64 11.98
C SER A 405 0.78 -20.01 11.02
N VAL A 406 0.32 -19.60 9.84
CA VAL A 406 1.09 -18.78 8.90
C VAL A 406 0.47 -17.39 8.86
N ILE A 407 1.26 -16.37 9.17
CA ILE A 407 0.85 -14.96 9.11
C ILE A 407 1.56 -14.31 7.95
N VAL A 408 0.81 -13.75 7.01
CA VAL A 408 1.37 -13.06 5.84
C VAL A 408 1.07 -11.58 5.96
N GLY A 409 2.11 -10.76 6.03
CA GLY A 409 2.06 -9.34 6.39
C GLY A 409 2.33 -9.15 7.89
N GLY A 410 3.40 -8.42 8.20
CA GLY A 410 3.89 -7.96 9.50
C GLY A 410 3.65 -6.47 9.76
N GLY A 411 2.70 -5.88 9.03
CA GLY A 411 2.22 -4.51 9.22
C GLY A 411 1.50 -4.30 10.55
N THR A 412 0.55 -3.37 10.58
CA THR A 412 -0.14 -2.95 11.82
C THR A 412 -0.88 -4.09 12.52
N SER A 413 -1.66 -4.91 11.80
CA SER A 413 -2.31 -6.10 12.36
C SER A 413 -1.34 -7.27 12.53
N GLY A 414 -0.48 -7.48 11.54
CA GLY A 414 0.43 -8.62 11.45
C GLY A 414 1.48 -8.74 12.56
N GLY A 415 2.06 -7.60 12.97
CA GLY A 415 3.06 -7.58 14.03
C GLY A 415 2.51 -8.13 15.35
N ILE A 416 1.36 -7.62 15.79
CA ILE A 416 0.72 -8.07 17.04
C ILE A 416 0.00 -9.42 16.90
N ALA A 417 -0.55 -9.74 15.73
CA ALA A 417 -1.08 -11.09 15.44
C ALA A 417 0.01 -12.16 15.66
N SER A 418 1.25 -11.86 15.26
CA SER A 418 2.39 -12.76 15.46
C SER A 418 2.74 -12.96 16.93
N VAL A 419 2.86 -11.86 17.68
CA VAL A 419 3.11 -11.92 19.13
C VAL A 419 1.99 -12.69 19.85
N ALA A 420 0.72 -12.40 19.56
CA ALA A 420 -0.42 -13.07 20.15
C ALA A 420 -0.49 -14.56 19.80
N SER A 421 -0.16 -14.92 18.55
CA SER A 421 -0.10 -16.32 18.08
C SER A 421 0.96 -17.12 18.85
N GLY A 422 2.20 -16.61 18.90
CA GLY A 422 3.29 -17.27 19.62
C GLY A 422 3.07 -17.35 21.13
N THR A 423 2.55 -16.27 21.74
CA THR A 423 2.22 -16.25 23.19
C THR A 423 1.11 -17.24 23.55
N SER A 424 0.22 -17.55 22.60
CA SER A 424 -0.80 -18.59 22.75
C SER A 424 -0.25 -20.02 22.58
N GLY A 425 1.07 -20.16 22.38
CA GLY A 425 1.77 -21.44 22.25
C GLY A 425 1.79 -22.01 20.83
N LEU A 426 1.33 -21.25 19.82
CA LEU A 426 1.29 -21.72 18.44
C LEU A 426 2.66 -21.62 17.79
N GLN A 427 3.09 -22.69 17.12
CA GLN A 427 4.19 -22.62 16.17
C GLN A 427 3.77 -21.70 15.02
N THR A 428 4.53 -20.62 14.81
CA THR A 428 4.10 -19.56 13.90
C THR A 428 5.24 -19.12 12.99
N VAL A 429 4.94 -18.94 11.71
CA VAL A 429 5.81 -18.26 10.74
C VAL A 429 5.16 -16.93 10.35
N LEU A 430 5.95 -15.85 10.37
CA LEU A 430 5.56 -14.53 9.89
C LEU A 430 6.31 -14.21 8.59
N VAL A 431 5.60 -13.75 7.56
CA VAL A 431 6.20 -13.28 6.29
C VAL A 431 5.94 -11.78 6.11
N ASP A 432 6.96 -10.98 5.82
CA ASP A 432 6.77 -9.59 5.38
C ASP A 432 7.82 -9.18 4.33
N MET A 433 7.40 -8.38 3.35
CA MET A 433 8.28 -7.86 2.30
C MET A 433 9.22 -6.76 2.80
N ASN A 434 8.87 -6.07 3.89
CA ASN A 434 9.64 -5.00 4.48
C ASN A 434 10.70 -5.57 5.45
N PRO A 435 11.77 -4.79 5.71
CA PRO A 435 12.81 -5.15 6.65
C PRO A 435 12.40 -4.97 8.13
N GLY A 436 11.13 -4.69 8.44
CA GLY A 436 10.71 -4.41 9.81
C GLY A 436 9.20 -4.32 9.96
N LEU A 437 8.75 -4.40 11.20
CA LEU A 437 7.34 -4.60 11.54
C LEU A 437 6.59 -3.30 11.85
N GLY A 438 5.25 -3.37 11.86
CA GLY A 438 4.36 -2.27 12.25
C GLY A 438 3.78 -1.45 11.08
N GLY A 439 4.32 -1.62 9.87
CA GLY A 439 3.79 -1.08 8.61
C GLY A 439 3.56 0.44 8.65
N THR A 440 2.30 0.84 8.58
CA THR A 440 1.87 2.25 8.60
C THR A 440 2.42 3.03 9.80
N GLY A 441 2.51 2.39 10.96
CA GLY A 441 3.00 3.00 12.20
C GLY A 441 4.52 3.17 12.27
N THR A 442 5.24 2.57 11.33
CA THR A 442 6.71 2.57 11.28
C THR A 442 7.18 3.12 9.94
N TYR A 443 7.43 2.29 8.93
CA TYR A 443 7.90 2.75 7.61
C TYR A 443 6.89 3.59 6.85
N GLY A 444 5.59 3.50 7.19
CA GLY A 444 4.59 4.43 6.69
C GLY A 444 4.65 5.82 7.33
N GLY A 445 5.34 6.00 8.46
CA GLY A 445 5.55 7.31 9.07
C GLY A 445 4.39 7.86 9.92
N ILE A 446 3.28 7.12 10.10
CA ILE A 446 2.16 7.51 10.98
C ILE A 446 2.45 7.12 12.42
N HIS A 447 3.32 7.88 13.07
CA HIS A 447 3.85 7.57 14.40
C HIS A 447 2.96 8.07 15.56
N ALA A 448 1.64 8.08 15.37
CA ALA A 448 0.68 8.55 16.36
C ALA A 448 -0.68 7.83 16.27
N TYR A 449 -1.32 7.63 17.43
CA TYR A 449 -2.70 7.13 17.49
C TYR A 449 -3.69 8.29 17.56
N TRP A 450 -4.57 8.39 16.57
CA TRP A 450 -5.65 9.37 16.53
C TRP A 450 -6.89 8.80 17.20
N PHE A 451 -7.66 7.99 16.49
CA PHE A 451 -8.81 7.25 17.01
C PHE A 451 -8.49 5.76 17.19
N GLY A 452 -9.50 4.98 17.58
CA GLY A 452 -9.44 3.52 17.80
C GLY A 452 -9.38 3.09 19.26
N HIS A 453 -9.70 1.83 19.51
CA HIS A 453 -9.61 1.18 20.82
C HIS A 453 -8.16 0.88 21.17
N ARG A 454 -7.64 1.52 22.22
CA ARG A 454 -6.22 1.41 22.66
C ARG A 454 -6.01 0.38 23.79
N GLY A 455 -7.08 -0.31 24.19
CA GLY A 455 -7.01 -1.46 25.08
C GLY A 455 -6.63 -2.74 24.34
N GLY A 456 -6.72 -3.87 25.04
CA GLY A 456 -6.44 -5.19 24.49
C GLY A 456 -5.08 -5.33 23.84
N PHE A 457 -5.05 -5.85 22.61
CA PHE A 457 -3.81 -6.13 21.90
C PHE A 457 -3.07 -4.85 21.48
N SER A 458 -3.78 -3.76 21.21
CA SER A 458 -3.13 -2.45 21.00
C SER A 458 -2.47 -1.93 22.29
N GLY A 459 -3.08 -2.21 23.44
CA GLY A 459 -2.49 -1.94 24.75
C GLY A 459 -1.18 -2.71 24.98
N GLN A 460 -1.11 -3.97 24.52
CA GLN A 460 0.13 -4.77 24.56
C GLN A 460 1.22 -4.16 23.68
N VAL A 461 0.88 -3.73 22.45
CA VAL A 461 1.83 -3.01 21.57
C VAL A 461 2.33 -1.75 22.26
N THR A 462 1.43 -0.96 22.83
CA THR A 462 1.79 0.28 23.54
C THR A 462 2.75 0.00 24.69
N ALA A 463 2.50 -1.05 25.49
CA ALA A 463 3.39 -1.43 26.60
C ALA A 463 4.79 -1.83 26.12
N MET A 464 4.90 -2.61 25.03
CA MET A 464 6.19 -2.98 24.44
C MET A 464 6.95 -1.74 23.91
N VAL A 465 6.23 -0.81 23.29
CA VAL A 465 6.82 0.45 22.77
C VAL A 465 7.28 1.36 23.92
N ASP A 466 6.48 1.48 24.98
CA ASP A 466 6.80 2.28 26.15
C ASP A 466 8.02 1.73 26.90
N ASP A 467 8.14 0.41 27.05
CA ASP A 467 9.35 -0.23 27.59
C ASP A 467 10.59 0.13 26.77
N MET A 468 10.49 0.02 25.45
CA MET A 468 11.58 0.39 24.54
C MET A 468 11.93 1.88 24.64
N HIS A 469 10.94 2.79 24.76
CA HIS A 469 11.19 4.22 24.99
C HIS A 469 11.96 4.45 26.28
N VAL A 470 11.57 3.81 27.38
CA VAL A 470 12.25 3.95 28.67
C VAL A 470 13.71 3.49 28.57
N ARG A 471 13.93 2.30 28.02
CA ARG A 471 15.27 1.70 27.87
C ARG A 471 16.19 2.57 27.00
N THR A 472 15.65 3.12 25.91
CA THR A 472 16.40 3.94 24.95
C THR A 472 16.33 5.45 25.24
N GLY A 473 15.85 5.86 26.42
CA GLY A 473 15.83 7.26 26.84
C GLY A 473 15.02 8.18 25.92
N HIS A 474 13.93 7.69 25.35
CA HIS A 474 12.96 8.49 24.61
C HIS A 474 11.77 8.84 25.51
N PRO A 475 11.26 10.08 25.45
CA PRO A 475 10.10 10.45 26.25
C PRO A 475 8.85 9.75 25.71
N THR A 476 8.18 8.99 26.56
CA THR A 476 6.82 8.51 26.28
C THR A 476 5.89 9.71 26.19
N GLN A 477 5.32 9.96 25.02
CA GLN A 477 4.38 11.05 24.83
C GLN A 477 2.97 10.60 25.22
N ARG A 478 2.51 11.05 26.39
CA ARG A 478 1.14 10.80 26.89
C ARG A 478 0.23 11.97 26.53
N GLY A 479 -0.99 11.68 26.09
CA GLY A 479 -1.99 12.69 25.74
C GLY A 479 -3.12 12.12 24.88
N ASP A 480 -3.98 13.00 24.35
CA ASP A 480 -5.10 12.62 23.48
C ASP A 480 -4.62 11.91 22.20
N ILE A 481 -3.45 12.33 21.67
CA ILE A 481 -2.79 11.77 20.50
C ILE A 481 -1.38 11.31 20.92
N PRO A 482 -1.23 10.11 21.52
CA PRO A 482 0.07 9.60 21.91
C PRO A 482 0.93 9.35 20.67
N GLN A 483 2.21 9.65 20.79
CA GLN A 483 3.20 9.51 19.72
C GLN A 483 4.32 8.60 20.16
N TRP A 484 4.97 7.96 19.19
CA TRP A 484 6.13 7.13 19.44
C TRP A 484 7.31 7.47 18.53
N ASN A 485 8.51 7.18 19.01
CA ASN A 485 9.66 7.01 18.14
C ASN A 485 9.49 5.74 17.27
N ILE A 486 9.69 5.89 15.95
CA ILE A 486 9.48 4.82 14.96
C ILE A 486 10.42 3.63 15.19
N GLU A 487 11.71 3.90 15.44
CA GLU A 487 12.70 2.85 15.69
C GLU A 487 12.31 2.05 16.93
N CYS A 488 11.89 2.71 18.01
CA CYS A 488 11.42 2.02 19.20
C CYS A 488 10.23 1.09 18.91
N LYS A 489 9.28 1.48 18.05
CA LYS A 489 8.17 0.59 17.67
C LYS A 489 8.61 -0.59 16.78
N ILE A 490 9.50 -0.38 15.82
CA ILE A 490 10.07 -1.46 15.00
C ILE A 490 10.74 -2.50 15.91
N HIS A 491 11.61 -2.04 16.81
CA HIS A 491 12.42 -2.90 17.65
C HIS A 491 11.62 -3.57 18.78
N ALA A 492 10.64 -2.88 19.36
CA ALA A 492 9.72 -3.49 20.33
C ALA A 492 8.92 -4.66 19.71
N LEU A 493 8.41 -4.49 18.49
CA LEU A 493 7.70 -5.56 17.79
C LEU A 493 8.62 -6.73 17.40
N HIS A 494 9.87 -6.45 16.98
CA HIS A 494 10.84 -7.51 16.72
C HIS A 494 11.17 -8.32 17.97
N GLU A 495 11.43 -7.66 19.11
CA GLU A 495 11.66 -8.34 20.38
C GLU A 495 10.44 -9.18 20.78
N GLY A 496 9.23 -8.60 20.73
CA GLY A 496 8.00 -9.33 21.04
C GLY A 496 7.77 -10.57 20.16
N VAL A 497 8.01 -10.48 18.86
CA VAL A 497 7.87 -11.62 17.92
C VAL A 497 8.89 -12.71 18.24
N MET A 498 10.14 -12.33 18.48
CA MET A 498 11.22 -13.28 18.78
C MET A 498 11.03 -13.94 20.15
N ASP A 499 10.62 -13.19 21.17
CA ASP A 499 10.42 -13.70 22.52
C ASP A 499 9.18 -14.62 22.60
N ALA A 500 8.20 -14.40 21.70
CA ALA A 500 7.06 -15.30 21.51
C ALA A 500 7.41 -16.57 20.71
N GLY A 501 8.66 -16.76 20.28
CA GLY A 501 9.11 -17.95 19.55
C GLY A 501 8.62 -18.04 18.10
N VAL A 502 8.18 -16.93 17.52
CA VAL A 502 7.75 -16.86 16.11
C VAL A 502 8.99 -16.85 15.21
N VAL A 503 8.89 -17.49 14.04
CA VAL A 503 9.94 -17.44 13.01
C VAL A 503 9.59 -16.37 11.96
N PRO A 504 10.23 -15.18 12.00
CA PRO A 504 10.04 -14.16 10.99
C PRO A 504 10.86 -14.42 9.72
N LEU A 505 10.25 -14.15 8.57
CA LEU A 505 10.83 -14.08 7.24
C LEU A 505 10.61 -12.65 6.71
N LEU A 506 11.58 -11.78 6.99
CA LEU A 506 11.58 -10.38 6.53
C LEU A 506 12.24 -10.26 5.17
N ASN A 507 12.00 -9.15 4.45
CA ASN A 507 12.45 -8.98 3.06
C ASN A 507 12.00 -10.16 2.17
N THR A 508 10.81 -10.68 2.42
CA THR A 508 10.26 -11.88 1.78
C THR A 508 8.88 -11.56 1.23
N MET A 509 8.73 -11.72 -0.08
CA MET A 509 7.51 -11.33 -0.78
C MET A 509 6.56 -12.49 -0.95
N PHE A 510 5.28 -12.27 -0.67
CA PHE A 510 4.23 -13.22 -1.02
C PHE A 510 4.03 -13.25 -2.55
N ILE A 511 3.97 -14.45 -3.14
CA ILE A 511 3.80 -14.62 -4.60
C ILE A 511 2.71 -15.62 -4.98
N GLY A 512 2.16 -16.39 -4.03
CA GLY A 512 1.18 -17.43 -4.30
C GLY A 512 0.56 -18.02 -3.03
N THR A 513 -0.71 -18.42 -3.09
CA THR A 513 -1.38 -19.11 -1.99
C THR A 513 -1.33 -20.62 -2.20
N VAL A 514 -0.85 -21.37 -1.20
CA VAL A 514 -0.92 -22.83 -1.22
C VAL A 514 -2.32 -23.26 -0.78
N VAL A 515 -3.01 -24.03 -1.62
CA VAL A 515 -4.38 -24.50 -1.36
C VAL A 515 -4.55 -25.99 -1.60
N GLU A 516 -5.48 -26.60 -0.87
CA GLU A 516 -6.01 -27.94 -1.11
C GLU A 516 -7.54 -27.85 -1.29
N GLY A 517 -7.98 -27.82 -2.55
CA GLY A 517 -9.34 -27.42 -2.90
C GLY A 517 -9.62 -25.98 -2.45
N ASN A 518 -10.55 -25.81 -1.50
CA ASN A 518 -10.89 -24.52 -0.89
C ASN A 518 -10.14 -24.26 0.43
N ASN A 519 -9.35 -25.22 0.92
CA ASN A 519 -8.59 -25.07 2.16
C ASN A 519 -7.30 -24.31 1.86
N VAL A 520 -7.12 -23.16 2.50
CA VAL A 520 -5.83 -22.46 2.49
C VAL A 520 -4.85 -23.20 3.41
N ARG A 521 -3.66 -23.49 2.91
CA ARG A 521 -2.62 -24.26 3.60
C ARG A 521 -1.34 -23.47 3.87
N GLY A 522 -1.24 -22.23 3.39
CA GLY A 522 -0.07 -21.36 3.60
C GLY A 522 0.29 -20.56 2.35
N ALA A 523 1.58 -20.22 2.22
CA ALA A 523 2.07 -19.28 1.22
C ALA A 523 3.31 -19.78 0.49
N ALA A 524 3.35 -19.52 -0.82
CA ALA A 524 4.56 -19.50 -1.63
C ALA A 524 5.14 -18.08 -1.60
N VAL A 525 6.44 -17.98 -1.37
CA VAL A 525 7.12 -16.70 -1.14
C VAL A 525 8.43 -16.62 -1.92
N ALA A 526 8.80 -15.41 -2.35
CA ALA A 526 10.08 -15.09 -2.94
C ALA A 526 11.03 -14.56 -1.86
N THR A 527 12.18 -15.20 -1.70
CA THR A 527 13.23 -14.77 -0.77
C THR A 527 14.49 -14.42 -1.53
N ARG A 528 15.42 -13.72 -0.87
CA ARG A 528 16.77 -13.49 -1.42
C ARG A 528 17.55 -14.76 -1.72
N TYR A 529 17.12 -15.97 -1.31
CA TYR A 529 17.79 -17.24 -1.65
C TYR A 529 17.01 -18.09 -2.66
N GLY A 530 15.94 -17.56 -3.26
CA GLY A 530 15.02 -18.27 -4.14
C GLY A 530 13.64 -18.45 -3.52
N PRO A 531 12.68 -18.99 -4.28
CA PRO A 531 11.33 -19.19 -3.78
C PRO A 531 11.26 -20.38 -2.82
N LEU A 532 10.38 -20.30 -1.82
CA LEU A 532 10.05 -21.40 -0.90
C LEU A 532 8.56 -21.36 -0.54
N CYS A 533 8.10 -22.34 0.23
CA CYS A 533 6.76 -22.27 0.84
C CYS A 533 6.78 -22.53 2.34
N THR A 534 5.85 -21.87 3.03
CA THR A 534 5.51 -22.09 4.44
C THR A 534 4.10 -22.65 4.52
N LEU A 535 3.92 -23.69 5.35
CA LEU A 535 2.66 -24.40 5.51
C LEU A 535 2.12 -24.26 6.93
N GLY A 536 0.82 -23.98 7.03
CA GLY A 536 0.09 -23.80 8.27
C GLY A 536 -1.19 -24.63 8.30
N SER A 537 -1.72 -24.82 9.50
CA SER A 537 -3.09 -25.32 9.68
C SER A 537 -4.12 -24.22 9.48
N ILE A 538 -3.81 -22.99 9.89
CA ILE A 538 -4.59 -21.78 9.63
C ILE A 538 -3.66 -20.70 9.06
N THR A 539 -4.15 -19.95 8.07
CA THR A 539 -3.45 -18.79 7.52
C THR A 539 -4.16 -17.50 7.91
N ILE A 540 -3.43 -16.53 8.44
CA ILE A 540 -3.95 -15.19 8.73
C ILE A 540 -3.39 -14.24 7.68
N ASP A 541 -4.29 -13.73 6.84
CA ASP A 541 -3.96 -12.72 5.84
C ASP A 541 -3.95 -11.34 6.49
N CYS A 542 -2.75 -10.88 6.81
CA CYS A 542 -2.46 -9.56 7.37
C CYS A 542 -1.72 -8.68 6.34
N THR A 543 -1.79 -9.02 5.04
CA THR A 543 -1.05 -8.32 3.97
C THR A 543 -1.49 -6.87 3.83
N GLY A 544 -2.66 -6.53 4.37
CA GLY A 544 -3.32 -5.25 4.16
C GLY A 544 -4.04 -5.18 2.81
N ASP A 545 -3.63 -5.96 1.80
CA ASP A 545 -4.20 -5.93 0.45
C ASP A 545 -5.04 -7.17 0.11
N GLY A 546 -5.19 -8.10 1.06
CA GLY A 546 -5.93 -9.34 0.90
C GLY A 546 -5.29 -10.29 -0.12
N ASP A 547 -3.97 -10.22 -0.30
CA ASP A 547 -3.26 -10.94 -1.36
C ASP A 547 -3.43 -12.46 -1.21
N VAL A 548 -3.43 -13.01 0.01
CA VAL A 548 -3.58 -14.46 0.23
C VAL A 548 -4.99 -14.92 -0.15
N ALA A 549 -6.02 -14.19 0.30
CA ALA A 549 -7.40 -14.50 0.00
C ALA A 549 -7.71 -14.34 -1.51
N ALA A 550 -7.28 -13.23 -2.11
CA ALA A 550 -7.48 -12.96 -3.54
C ALA A 550 -6.80 -14.03 -4.40
N PHE A 551 -5.55 -14.39 -4.10
CA PHE A 551 -4.81 -15.39 -4.88
C PHE A 551 -5.38 -16.80 -4.68
N ALA A 552 -5.98 -17.10 -3.53
CA ALA A 552 -6.72 -18.35 -3.32
C ALA A 552 -8.02 -18.44 -4.14
N GLY A 553 -8.51 -17.30 -4.65
CA GLY A 553 -9.72 -17.18 -5.47
C GLY A 553 -10.93 -16.59 -4.75
N ALA A 554 -10.74 -15.93 -3.61
CA ALA A 554 -11.84 -15.18 -2.99
C ALA A 554 -12.27 -14.01 -3.89
N PRO A 555 -13.59 -13.76 -4.05
CA PRO A 555 -14.05 -12.58 -4.77
C PRO A 555 -13.73 -11.30 -3.97
N TYR A 556 -13.51 -10.20 -4.69
CA TYR A 556 -13.15 -8.92 -4.09
C TYR A 556 -13.61 -7.74 -4.94
N VAL A 557 -13.63 -6.56 -4.33
CA VAL A 557 -13.82 -5.26 -5.00
C VAL A 557 -12.54 -4.45 -4.82
N LEU A 558 -12.08 -3.80 -5.90
CA LEU A 558 -10.92 -2.92 -5.88
C LEU A 558 -11.39 -1.48 -5.69
N GLY A 559 -11.00 -0.82 -4.58
CA GLY A 559 -11.51 0.51 -4.24
C GLY A 559 -13.04 0.57 -4.18
N ALA A 560 -13.63 1.60 -4.77
CA ALA A 560 -15.07 1.70 -4.97
C ALA A 560 -15.57 0.82 -6.13
N GLY A 561 -16.60 0.01 -5.91
CA GLY A 561 -17.13 -0.90 -6.94
C GLY A 561 -17.77 -0.20 -8.16
N ARG A 562 -18.05 1.11 -8.08
CA ARG A 562 -18.64 1.87 -9.18
C ARG A 562 -17.61 2.31 -10.21
N ASP A 563 -16.49 2.86 -9.77
CA ASP A 563 -15.51 3.55 -10.62
C ASP A 563 -14.06 3.34 -10.19
N HIS A 564 -13.80 2.38 -9.29
CA HIS A 564 -12.47 2.04 -8.79
C HIS A 564 -11.76 3.21 -8.10
N SER A 565 -12.49 4.26 -7.71
CA SER A 565 -11.92 5.33 -6.89
C SER A 565 -11.35 4.74 -5.61
N MET A 566 -10.21 5.28 -5.16
CA MET A 566 -9.53 4.80 -3.96
C MET A 566 -9.20 5.95 -3.03
N MET A 567 -9.09 5.62 -1.75
CA MET A 567 -8.41 6.47 -0.78
C MET A 567 -6.93 6.62 -1.15
N TYR A 568 -6.36 7.79 -0.92
CA TYR A 568 -4.98 8.08 -1.31
C TYR A 568 -3.97 7.15 -0.65
N SER A 569 -2.96 6.75 -1.43
CA SER A 569 -1.69 6.30 -0.90
C SER A 569 -0.89 7.48 -0.35
N TYR A 570 0.16 7.16 0.38
CA TYR A 570 1.18 8.13 0.74
C TYR A 570 2.50 7.41 0.95
N MET A 571 3.59 8.15 0.76
CA MET A 571 4.92 7.72 1.14
C MET A 571 5.47 8.76 2.13
N ALA A 572 6.02 8.30 3.25
CA ALA A 572 6.52 9.20 4.27
C ALA A 572 7.58 10.15 3.69
N GLN A 573 7.47 11.43 3.96
CA GLN A 573 8.47 12.43 3.63
C GLN A 573 9.23 12.78 4.90
N VAL A 574 10.55 12.82 4.90
CA VAL A 574 11.35 13.08 6.10
C VAL A 574 11.82 14.53 6.03
N ILE A 575 11.26 15.39 6.89
CA ILE A 575 11.63 16.82 6.92
C ILE A 575 13.06 16.97 7.45
N ARG A 576 13.39 16.16 8.46
CA ARG A 576 14.70 16.01 9.09
C ARG A 576 14.73 14.66 9.78
N PRO A 577 15.91 14.08 10.05
CA PRO A 577 16.01 12.72 10.58
C PRO A 577 15.11 12.49 11.79
N GLY A 578 14.43 11.35 11.81
CA GLY A 578 13.46 11.00 12.86
C GLY A 578 12.15 11.81 12.87
N ARG A 579 11.93 12.73 11.90
CA ARG A 579 10.72 13.55 11.80
C ARG A 579 10.02 13.37 10.45
N PRO A 580 9.19 12.32 10.31
CA PRO A 580 8.39 12.13 9.11
C PRO A 580 7.21 13.10 9.05
N ARG A 581 6.74 13.34 7.84
CA ARG A 581 5.51 14.05 7.47
C ARG A 581 4.75 13.21 6.46
N ASN A 582 3.44 13.22 6.62
CA ASN A 582 2.53 12.51 5.74
C ASN A 582 2.09 13.44 4.62
N VAL A 583 2.30 13.03 3.38
CA VAL A 583 1.85 13.76 2.20
C VAL A 583 0.90 12.85 1.43
N LYS A 584 -0.37 13.23 1.36
CA LYS A 584 -1.46 12.42 0.78
C LYS A 584 -1.76 12.98 -0.60
N THR A 585 -1.28 12.33 -1.66
CA THR A 585 -1.30 12.97 -2.99
C THR A 585 -2.25 12.28 -3.94
N ARG A 586 -2.16 10.95 -4.06
CA ARG A 586 -2.65 10.19 -5.22
C ARG A 586 -3.18 8.80 -4.87
N SER A 587 -3.81 8.15 -5.84
CA SER A 587 -4.29 6.78 -5.74
C SER A 587 -3.40 5.84 -6.56
N VAL A 588 -3.18 4.62 -6.06
CA VAL A 588 -2.30 3.63 -6.70
C VAL A 588 -2.92 2.24 -6.56
N ASP A 589 -3.06 1.53 -7.69
CA ASP A 589 -3.37 0.11 -7.67
C ASP A 589 -2.11 -0.70 -7.35
N VAL A 590 -1.92 -0.99 -6.07
CA VAL A 590 -0.75 -1.74 -5.58
C VAL A 590 -0.72 -3.21 -6.03
N THR A 591 -1.79 -3.69 -6.68
CA THR A 591 -1.90 -5.06 -7.21
C THR A 591 -1.35 -5.19 -8.63
N ASN A 592 -1.12 -4.05 -9.29
CA ASN A 592 -0.44 -3.94 -10.57
C ASN A 592 0.99 -3.43 -10.35
N VAL A 593 2.00 -4.26 -10.60
CA VAL A 593 3.42 -3.90 -10.37
C VAL A 593 3.88 -2.68 -11.17
N GLU A 594 3.28 -2.44 -12.34
CA GLU A 594 3.60 -1.29 -13.18
C GLU A 594 3.10 -0.01 -12.50
N ASP A 595 1.84 0.00 -12.04
CA ASP A 595 1.25 1.14 -11.32
C ASP A 595 1.87 1.33 -9.94
N TYR A 596 2.26 0.24 -9.26
CA TYR A 596 2.99 0.30 -8.00
C TYR A 596 4.36 0.96 -8.17
N THR A 597 5.11 0.57 -9.21
CA THR A 597 6.41 1.17 -9.53
C THR A 597 6.26 2.64 -9.91
N ARG A 598 5.28 2.98 -10.78
CA ARG A 598 4.93 4.36 -11.12
C ARG A 598 4.59 5.17 -9.88
N GLY A 599 3.73 4.64 -9.00
CA GLY A 599 3.29 5.29 -7.77
C GLY A 599 4.44 5.64 -6.83
N ILE A 600 5.38 4.72 -6.61
CA ILE A 600 6.60 4.97 -5.82
C ILE A 600 7.41 6.14 -6.39
N MET A 601 7.68 6.11 -7.69
CA MET A 601 8.45 7.15 -8.37
C MET A 601 7.74 8.51 -8.36
N ALA A 602 6.42 8.51 -8.54
CA ALA A 602 5.61 9.73 -8.58
C ALA A 602 5.46 10.37 -7.19
N GLU A 603 5.31 9.58 -6.13
CA GLU A 603 5.25 10.07 -4.74
C GLU A 603 6.58 10.71 -4.29
N ARG A 604 7.74 10.18 -4.70
CA ARG A 604 9.04 10.83 -4.45
C ARG A 604 9.13 12.23 -5.03
N ARG A 605 8.52 12.44 -6.20
CA ARG A 605 8.50 13.74 -6.89
C ARG A 605 7.46 14.71 -6.31
N SER A 606 6.72 14.29 -5.28
CA SER A 606 5.76 15.13 -4.56
C SER A 606 6.31 15.69 -3.24
N ALA A 607 7.60 15.46 -2.94
CA ALA A 607 8.27 15.98 -1.76
C ALA A 607 8.34 17.52 -1.78
N ASN A 608 8.38 18.14 -0.59
CA ASN A 608 8.52 19.60 -0.51
C ASN A 608 10.00 20.00 -0.58
N PRO A 609 10.31 21.20 -1.09
CA PRO A 609 11.67 21.74 -1.01
C PRO A 609 12.19 21.72 0.44
N GLY A 610 13.33 21.07 0.66
CA GLY A 610 14.00 21.01 1.96
C GLY A 610 13.74 19.74 2.78
N ASP A 611 12.93 18.79 2.30
CA ASP A 611 12.93 17.43 2.83
C ASP A 611 14.31 16.78 2.63
N VAL A 612 14.64 15.78 3.46
CA VAL A 612 15.98 15.14 3.50
C VAL A 612 15.96 13.66 3.14
N ASP A 613 14.79 13.01 3.19
CA ASP A 613 14.59 11.63 2.76
C ASP A 613 13.11 11.31 2.45
N HIS A 614 12.87 10.14 1.88
CA HIS A 614 11.59 9.48 1.68
C HIS A 614 11.57 8.11 2.36
N GLY A 615 10.40 7.73 2.87
CA GLY A 615 10.13 6.40 3.38
C GLY A 615 10.24 5.31 2.32
N ILE A 616 10.30 4.06 2.79
CA ILE A 616 10.50 2.87 1.95
C ILE A 616 9.21 2.07 1.73
N TYR A 617 8.10 2.53 2.28
CA TYR A 617 6.81 1.87 2.17
C TYR A 617 5.82 2.85 1.54
N LEU A 618 5.36 2.54 0.32
CA LEU A 618 4.17 3.15 -0.22
C LEU A 618 3.00 2.59 0.57
N ALA A 619 2.38 3.41 1.40
CA ALA A 619 1.33 3.02 2.33
C ALA A 619 -0.06 3.32 1.74
N PRO A 620 -0.69 2.36 1.05
CA PRO A 620 -2.06 2.51 0.57
C PRO A 620 -3.04 2.57 1.76
N ARG A 621 -3.98 3.51 1.75
CA ARG A 621 -5.09 3.54 2.73
C ARG A 621 -6.17 2.51 2.43
N GLU A 622 -6.23 2.06 1.18
CA GLU A 622 -7.23 1.15 0.64
C GLU A 622 -6.61 0.36 -0.52
N SER A 623 -7.15 -0.82 -0.81
CA SER A 623 -6.81 -1.60 -2.00
C SER A 623 -7.98 -2.53 -2.34
N ARG A 624 -7.85 -3.84 -2.08
CA ARG A 624 -8.96 -4.80 -2.23
C ARG A 624 -9.80 -4.89 -0.97
N HIS A 625 -11.10 -4.98 -1.16
CA HIS A 625 -12.08 -5.37 -0.15
C HIS A 625 -12.49 -6.82 -0.44
N ILE A 626 -12.04 -7.76 0.40
CA ILE A 626 -12.38 -9.17 0.22
C ILE A 626 -13.84 -9.39 0.56
N GLN A 627 -14.59 -10.09 -0.31
CA GLN A 627 -15.96 -10.48 -0.01
C GLN A 627 -15.96 -11.65 0.99
N ALA A 628 -16.54 -11.41 2.15
CA ALA A 628 -16.71 -12.39 3.21
C ALA A 628 -18.18 -12.75 3.39
N ASP A 629 -18.51 -13.57 4.38
CA ASP A 629 -19.90 -14.00 4.66
C ASP A 629 -20.85 -12.82 4.95
N ILE A 630 -20.30 -11.66 5.29
CA ILE A 630 -21.00 -10.37 5.32
C ILE A 630 -20.05 -9.25 4.91
N THR A 631 -20.56 -8.23 4.21
CA THR A 631 -19.81 -7.02 3.84
C THR A 631 -20.40 -5.81 4.56
N LEU A 632 -19.57 -5.09 5.31
CA LEU A 632 -20.01 -3.89 6.03
C LEU A 632 -20.20 -2.69 5.10
N THR A 633 -21.32 -2.00 5.25
CA THR A 633 -21.70 -0.79 4.49
C THR A 633 -21.63 0.47 5.36
N LEU A 634 -21.58 1.65 4.74
CA LEU A 634 -21.70 2.89 5.51
C LEU A 634 -23.10 3.00 6.13
N THR A 635 -24.13 2.46 5.47
CA THR A 635 -25.48 2.35 6.03
C THR A 635 -25.46 1.62 7.37
N ASP A 636 -24.80 0.45 7.47
CA ASP A 636 -24.68 -0.29 8.74
C ASP A 636 -24.11 0.57 9.87
N GLN A 637 -23.14 1.44 9.57
CA GLN A 637 -22.55 2.35 10.56
C GLN A 637 -23.54 3.45 10.96
N LEU A 638 -24.18 4.10 10.00
CA LEU A 638 -25.11 5.21 10.24
C LEU A 638 -26.35 4.77 11.02
N VAL A 639 -26.88 3.57 10.73
CA VAL A 639 -27.98 2.96 11.50
C VAL A 639 -27.49 2.20 12.73
N ARG A 640 -26.19 2.23 13.04
CA ARG A 640 -25.59 1.51 14.18
C ARG A 640 -26.06 0.06 14.28
N ARG A 641 -25.94 -0.67 13.17
CA ARG A 641 -26.24 -2.10 13.12
C ARG A 641 -25.40 -2.81 14.18
N ALA A 642 -26.06 -3.62 14.97
CA ALA A 642 -25.45 -4.51 15.94
C ALA A 642 -25.39 -5.93 15.36
N PHE A 643 -24.37 -6.70 15.75
CA PHE A 643 -24.23 -8.09 15.31
C PHE A 643 -24.20 -9.05 16.49
N GLU A 644 -24.70 -10.27 16.32
CA GLU A 644 -24.58 -11.29 17.38
C GLU A 644 -23.14 -11.80 17.50
N ASP A 645 -22.43 -11.85 16.37
CA ASP A 645 -21.09 -12.42 16.23
C ASP A 645 -19.97 -11.37 16.25
N VAL A 646 -20.11 -10.28 17.01
CA VAL A 646 -19.08 -9.23 17.09
C VAL A 646 -17.78 -9.73 17.68
N VAL A 647 -16.66 -9.35 17.06
CA VAL A 647 -15.30 -9.64 17.53
C VAL A 647 -14.44 -8.38 17.73
N ALA A 648 -14.89 -7.22 17.25
CA ALA A 648 -14.26 -5.94 17.58
C ALA A 648 -15.29 -4.81 17.60
N VAL A 649 -15.08 -3.83 18.49
CA VAL A 649 -15.81 -2.56 18.51
C VAL A 649 -14.80 -1.44 18.25
N MET A 650 -14.82 -0.92 17.03
CA MET A 650 -13.90 0.11 16.57
C MET A 650 -14.50 1.50 16.80
N PHE A 651 -13.66 2.54 16.82
CA PHE A 651 -14.14 3.91 16.99
C PHE A 651 -13.32 4.88 16.14
N SER A 652 -13.96 5.60 15.23
CA SER A 652 -13.30 6.64 14.42
C SER A 652 -14.29 7.64 13.82
N ASN A 653 -13.74 8.73 13.30
CA ASN A 653 -14.39 9.54 12.27
C ASN A 653 -14.36 8.82 10.90
N ASN A 654 -15.23 9.25 9.97
CA ASN A 654 -15.19 8.80 8.58
C ASN A 654 -14.14 9.60 7.79
N ASP A 655 -12.92 9.07 7.69
CA ASP A 655 -11.78 9.74 7.08
C ASP A 655 -11.49 9.21 5.66
N ILE A 656 -12.38 9.44 4.69
CA ILE A 656 -12.26 8.86 3.33
C ILE A 656 -10.94 9.19 2.62
N LYS A 657 -10.46 10.44 2.66
CA LYS A 657 -9.23 10.87 1.95
C LYS A 657 -9.15 10.37 0.51
N GLY A 658 -10.18 10.73 -0.25
CA GLY A 658 -10.46 10.30 -1.62
C GLY A 658 -11.88 10.73 -2.00
N GLN A 659 -12.38 10.23 -3.14
CA GLN A 659 -13.74 10.51 -3.61
C GLN A 659 -14.74 9.53 -2.99
N SER A 660 -15.66 10.03 -2.15
CA SER A 660 -16.77 9.21 -1.63
C SER A 660 -17.75 8.84 -2.73
N THR A 661 -18.33 7.64 -2.62
CA THR A 661 -19.37 7.15 -3.54
C THR A 661 -20.73 6.94 -2.88
N SER A 662 -20.81 7.08 -1.56
CA SER A 662 -22.03 6.82 -0.79
C SER A 662 -23.06 7.93 -0.92
N ASP A 663 -24.31 7.54 -1.16
CA ASP A 663 -25.46 8.45 -1.27
C ASP A 663 -25.67 9.30 -0.02
N TRP A 664 -25.32 8.77 1.15
CA TRP A 664 -25.38 9.49 2.43
C TRP A 664 -24.44 10.68 2.44
N ILE A 665 -23.20 10.50 1.99
CA ILE A 665 -22.20 11.55 1.94
C ILE A 665 -22.55 12.56 0.83
N LEU A 666 -23.04 12.07 -0.32
CA LEU A 666 -23.41 12.91 -1.46
C LEU A 666 -24.67 13.75 -1.21
N MET A 667 -25.58 13.33 -0.32
CA MET A 667 -26.70 14.16 0.13
C MET A 667 -26.34 15.15 1.25
N GLY A 668 -25.09 15.12 1.73
CA GLY A 668 -24.57 15.98 2.78
C GLY A 668 -24.60 15.40 4.19
N LEU A 669 -25.05 14.15 4.39
CA LEU A 669 -24.97 13.48 5.70
C LEU A 669 -23.55 12.98 5.95
N GLN A 670 -22.69 13.88 6.42
CA GLN A 670 -21.34 13.53 6.84
C GLN A 670 -21.38 12.69 8.11
N SER A 671 -20.75 11.50 8.06
CA SER A 671 -20.81 10.57 9.19
C SER A 671 -20.22 11.17 10.46
N PRO A 672 -20.91 11.05 11.61
CA PRO A 672 -20.34 11.40 12.91
C PRO A 672 -19.20 10.47 13.34
N HIS A 673 -18.55 10.75 14.48
CA HIS A 673 -17.66 9.77 15.11
C HIS A 673 -18.49 8.66 15.76
N LEU A 674 -18.34 7.44 15.26
CA LEU A 674 -19.19 6.30 15.60
C LEU A 674 -18.38 5.13 16.18
N GLU A 675 -19.02 4.39 17.08
CA GLU A 675 -18.59 3.02 17.37
C GLU A 675 -19.11 2.10 16.25
N ILE A 676 -18.24 1.22 15.77
CA ILE A 676 -18.50 0.35 14.63
C ILE A 676 -18.23 -1.08 15.06
N GLU A 677 -19.24 -1.93 14.97
CA GLU A 677 -19.11 -3.35 15.31
C GLU A 677 -18.62 -4.13 14.10
N ILE A 678 -17.55 -4.91 14.29
CA ILE A 678 -17.01 -5.80 13.27
C ILE A 678 -17.43 -7.24 13.61
N PRO A 679 -18.31 -7.86 12.81
CA PRO A 679 -18.72 -9.25 13.01
C PRO A 679 -17.63 -10.22 12.56
N TRP A 680 -17.57 -11.40 13.19
CA TRP A 680 -16.63 -12.47 12.87
C TRP A 680 -16.70 -12.85 11.39
N ARG A 681 -17.92 -12.96 10.86
CA ARG A 681 -18.20 -13.26 9.46
C ARG A 681 -17.59 -12.28 8.45
N ALA A 682 -17.27 -11.04 8.84
CA ALA A 682 -16.61 -10.07 7.94
C ALA A 682 -15.12 -10.40 7.70
N LEU A 683 -14.55 -11.31 8.51
CA LEU A 683 -13.14 -11.73 8.42
C LEU A 683 -12.97 -13.06 7.68
N LEU A 684 -14.06 -13.68 7.20
CA LEU A 684 -14.09 -15.04 6.63
C LEU A 684 -14.44 -15.01 5.13
N PRO A 685 -13.45 -14.98 4.22
CA PRO A 685 -13.67 -14.84 2.77
C PRO A 685 -14.57 -15.92 2.19
N VAL A 686 -15.59 -15.57 1.40
CA VAL A 686 -16.53 -16.56 0.83
C VAL A 686 -15.79 -17.59 -0.02
N GLY A 687 -16.15 -18.86 0.15
CA GLY A 687 -15.64 -19.96 -0.66
C GLY A 687 -14.28 -20.50 -0.25
N LEU A 688 -13.66 -19.98 0.82
CA LEU A 688 -12.38 -20.46 1.36
C LEU A 688 -12.52 -20.99 2.79
N GLU A 689 -11.65 -21.91 3.18
CA GLU A 689 -11.54 -22.46 4.53
C GLU A 689 -10.11 -22.29 5.08
N ASN A 690 -9.95 -22.33 6.41
CA ASN A 690 -8.67 -22.19 7.13
C ASN A 690 -7.92 -20.87 6.86
N ILE A 691 -8.66 -19.81 6.54
CA ILE A 691 -8.14 -18.46 6.37
C ILE A 691 -8.95 -17.45 7.18
N ILE A 692 -8.26 -16.48 7.75
CA ILE A 692 -8.84 -15.30 8.42
C ILE A 692 -8.20 -14.05 7.77
N VAL A 693 -9.01 -13.12 7.29
CA VAL A 693 -8.53 -11.84 6.73
C VAL A 693 -8.59 -10.76 7.81
N SER A 694 -7.44 -10.14 8.08
CA SER A 694 -7.28 -9.07 9.08
C SER A 694 -6.49 -7.90 8.49
N GLY A 695 -6.56 -6.73 9.13
CA GLY A 695 -6.14 -5.46 8.53
C GLY A 695 -7.17 -4.92 7.55
N LYS A 696 -6.84 -3.88 6.78
CA LYS A 696 -7.80 -3.08 6.01
C LYS A 696 -8.53 -3.81 4.85
N ALA A 697 -8.16 -5.05 4.51
CA ALA A 697 -8.76 -5.83 3.43
C ALA A 697 -9.99 -6.67 3.87
N PHE A 698 -10.37 -6.63 5.16
CA PHE A 698 -11.59 -7.29 5.62
C PHE A 698 -12.82 -6.76 4.88
N SER A 699 -13.94 -7.49 4.96
CA SER A 699 -15.11 -7.19 4.14
C SER A 699 -15.85 -5.92 4.57
N ALA A 700 -15.56 -4.83 3.87
CA ALA A 700 -16.24 -3.55 3.96
C ALA A 700 -16.39 -2.95 2.55
N THR A 701 -17.32 -2.02 2.38
CA THR A 701 -17.36 -1.15 1.19
C THR A 701 -16.36 0.00 1.34
N HIS A 702 -15.99 0.63 0.22
CA HIS A 702 -15.12 1.80 0.16
C HIS A 702 -15.43 2.86 1.24
N ASP A 703 -16.68 3.33 1.26
CA ASP A 703 -17.13 4.38 2.18
C ASP A 703 -17.23 3.89 3.65
N ALA A 704 -17.48 2.58 3.85
CA ALA A 704 -17.50 1.98 5.19
C ALA A 704 -16.10 1.85 5.77
N LEU A 705 -15.11 1.41 5.00
CA LEU A 705 -13.73 1.16 5.45
C LEU A 705 -13.05 2.44 6.01
N ALA A 706 -13.51 3.63 5.60
CA ALA A 706 -12.91 4.91 5.97
C ALA A 706 -12.77 5.14 7.50
N ALA A 707 -13.64 4.52 8.31
CA ALA A 707 -13.63 4.62 9.77
C ALA A 707 -12.93 3.44 10.49
N PRO A 708 -13.30 2.16 10.26
CA PRO A 708 -12.77 0.99 10.97
C PRO A 708 -11.39 0.54 10.43
N ARG A 709 -10.43 1.46 10.30
CA ARG A 709 -9.07 1.18 9.81
C ARG A 709 -7.97 1.90 10.61
N MET A 710 -8.30 2.35 11.81
CA MET A 710 -7.34 3.04 12.68
C MET A 710 -6.33 2.06 13.24
N GLN A 711 -5.10 2.52 13.47
CA GLN A 711 -4.01 1.61 13.86
C GLN A 711 -4.32 0.79 15.12
N PRO A 712 -4.88 1.36 16.21
CA PRO A 712 -5.24 0.57 17.39
C PRO A 712 -6.31 -0.49 17.12
N ASP A 713 -7.28 -0.16 16.25
CA ASP A 713 -8.35 -1.08 15.86
C ASP A 713 -7.80 -2.24 15.02
N MET A 714 -6.88 -1.96 14.09
CA MET A 714 -6.22 -2.98 13.27
C MET A 714 -5.26 -3.86 14.09
N GLU A 715 -4.59 -3.29 15.10
CA GLU A 715 -3.80 -4.07 16.06
C GLU A 715 -4.70 -5.05 16.84
N ASN A 716 -5.86 -4.57 17.32
CA ASN A 716 -6.84 -5.44 17.97
C ASN A 716 -7.38 -6.52 17.04
N LEU A 717 -7.71 -6.18 15.79
CA LEU A 717 -8.17 -7.16 14.80
C LEU A 717 -7.12 -8.23 14.47
N GLY A 718 -5.83 -7.86 14.50
CA GLY A 718 -4.72 -8.80 14.35
C GLY A 718 -4.66 -9.81 15.50
N GLY A 719 -4.74 -9.33 16.75
CA GLY A 719 -4.77 -10.19 17.92
C GLY A 719 -6.03 -11.07 18.01
N VAL A 720 -7.19 -10.53 17.62
CA VAL A 720 -8.45 -11.30 17.48
C VAL A 720 -8.27 -12.49 16.54
N ALA A 721 -7.68 -12.28 15.36
CA ALA A 721 -7.47 -13.34 14.39
C ALA A 721 -6.52 -14.43 14.93
N ALA A 722 -5.45 -14.04 15.63
CA ALA A 722 -4.51 -14.97 16.23
C ALA A 722 -5.12 -15.80 17.36
N LEU A 723 -5.89 -15.15 18.25
CA LEU A 723 -6.60 -15.82 19.33
C LEU A 723 -7.65 -16.81 18.78
N ALA A 724 -8.42 -16.39 17.77
CA ALA A 724 -9.38 -17.25 17.10
C ALA A 724 -8.71 -18.47 16.46
N ALA A 725 -7.56 -18.28 15.79
CA ALA A 725 -6.78 -19.39 15.24
C ALA A 725 -6.34 -20.37 16.33
N GLY A 726 -5.88 -19.88 17.48
CA GLY A 726 -5.53 -20.73 18.63
C GLY A 726 -6.71 -21.56 19.14
N LEU A 727 -7.88 -20.94 19.31
CA LEU A 727 -9.10 -21.65 19.73
C LEU A 727 -9.55 -22.69 18.71
N CYS A 728 -9.47 -22.38 17.41
CA CYS A 728 -9.79 -23.31 16.33
C CYS A 728 -8.91 -24.57 16.40
N LEU A 729 -7.59 -24.40 16.55
CA LEU A 729 -6.64 -25.51 16.61
C LEU A 729 -6.79 -26.35 17.88
N GLN A 730 -7.03 -25.72 19.03
CA GLN A 730 -7.32 -26.44 20.29
C GLN A 730 -8.56 -27.33 20.18
N ARG A 731 -9.53 -26.93 19.36
CA ARG A 731 -10.82 -27.62 19.19
C ARG A 731 -10.86 -28.55 17.97
N GLY A 732 -9.89 -28.46 17.07
CA GLY A 732 -9.93 -29.15 15.78
C GLY A 732 -11.05 -28.64 14.87
N GLU A 733 -11.38 -27.35 14.97
CA GLU A 733 -12.45 -26.69 14.21
C GLU A 733 -11.85 -25.71 13.20
N THR A 734 -12.57 -25.43 12.11
CA THR A 734 -12.23 -24.35 11.17
C THR A 734 -12.68 -22.98 11.71
N PRO A 735 -12.14 -21.86 11.20
CA PRO A 735 -12.60 -20.52 11.58
C PRO A 735 -14.13 -20.32 11.49
N ARG A 736 -14.80 -20.91 10.50
CA ARG A 736 -16.27 -20.83 10.37
C ARG A 736 -17.04 -21.67 11.40
N GLN A 737 -16.43 -22.75 11.89
CA GLN A 737 -17.05 -23.64 12.87
C GLN A 737 -16.88 -23.14 14.30
N LEU A 738 -15.98 -22.17 14.53
CA LEU A 738 -15.69 -21.63 15.86
C LEU A 738 -16.96 -21.02 16.50
N PRO A 739 -17.36 -21.50 17.70
CA PRO A 739 -18.43 -20.87 18.46
C PRO A 739 -18.01 -19.46 18.88
N VAL A 740 -18.53 -18.43 18.20
CA VAL A 740 -18.10 -17.03 18.40
C VAL A 740 -18.26 -16.57 19.83
N ARG A 741 -19.22 -17.12 20.58
CA ARG A 741 -19.38 -16.81 22.01
C ARG A 741 -18.13 -17.11 22.83
N LEU A 742 -17.44 -18.22 22.56
CA LEU A 742 -16.19 -18.57 23.24
C LEU A 742 -15.10 -17.55 22.93
N LEU A 743 -15.01 -17.11 21.68
CA LEU A 743 -14.07 -16.07 21.26
C LEU A 743 -14.40 -14.74 21.96
N GLN A 744 -15.68 -14.33 22.00
CA GLN A 744 -16.11 -13.11 22.68
C GLN A 744 -15.74 -13.09 24.16
N GLU A 745 -15.90 -14.21 24.87
CA GLU A 745 -15.52 -14.33 26.28
C GLU A 745 -14.01 -14.10 26.47
N GLN A 746 -13.18 -14.74 25.63
CA GLN A 746 -11.73 -14.53 25.66
C GLN A 746 -11.32 -13.10 25.28
N LEU A 747 -12.04 -12.47 24.35
CA LEU A 747 -11.77 -11.08 23.95
C LEU A 747 -12.17 -10.07 25.03
N VAL A 748 -13.21 -10.34 25.81
CA VAL A 748 -13.57 -9.54 26.98
C VAL A 748 -12.50 -9.67 28.06
N ASP A 749 -12.04 -10.89 28.34
CA ASP A 749 -10.96 -11.14 29.30
C ASP A 749 -9.65 -10.43 28.88
N ALA A 750 -9.41 -10.35 27.58
CA ALA A 750 -8.26 -9.65 27.00
C ALA A 750 -8.44 -8.13 26.91
N ASP A 751 -9.55 -7.53 27.35
CA ASP A 751 -9.88 -6.10 27.16
C ASP A 751 -9.90 -5.66 25.67
N ALA A 752 -10.09 -6.60 24.75
CA ALA A 752 -10.22 -6.33 23.32
C ALA A 752 -11.69 -6.09 22.89
N LEU A 753 -12.64 -6.57 23.69
CA LEU A 753 -14.08 -6.43 23.46
C LEU A 753 -14.77 -5.99 24.77
N PRO A 754 -15.79 -5.11 24.73
CA PRO A 754 -16.45 -4.68 25.96
C PRO A 754 -17.42 -5.74 26.49
N GLU A 755 -17.44 -5.94 27.82
CA GLU A 755 -18.28 -6.94 28.52
C GLU A 755 -19.78 -6.84 28.17
N ARG A 756 -20.27 -5.65 27.82
CA ARG A 756 -21.68 -5.42 27.40
C ARG A 756 -22.11 -6.31 26.22
N ILE A 757 -21.18 -6.70 25.35
CA ILE A 757 -21.48 -7.57 24.20
C ILE A 757 -21.96 -8.94 24.68
N LEU A 758 -21.52 -9.38 25.86
CA LEU A 758 -21.87 -10.69 26.39
C LEU A 758 -23.30 -10.76 26.96
N THR A 759 -23.91 -9.63 27.29
CA THR A 759 -25.16 -9.57 28.07
C THR A 759 -26.28 -8.78 27.39
N ARG A 760 -26.02 -8.16 26.23
CA ARG A 760 -27.02 -7.39 25.51
C ARG A 760 -28.08 -8.26 24.86
N ASP A 761 -29.26 -7.67 24.70
CA ASP A 761 -30.34 -8.19 23.88
C ASP A 761 -30.46 -7.33 22.61
N LEU A 762 -30.54 -7.95 21.44
CA LEU A 762 -30.66 -7.28 20.16
C LEU A 762 -32.09 -7.37 19.63
N GLU A 763 -32.55 -6.30 19.00
CA GLU A 763 -33.90 -6.20 18.42
C GLU A 763 -33.84 -5.77 16.95
N PRO A 764 -34.77 -6.21 16.09
CA PRO A 764 -34.86 -5.69 14.73
C PRO A 764 -35.13 -4.19 14.70
N LEU A 765 -34.52 -3.49 13.74
CA LEU A 765 -34.78 -2.08 13.45
C LEU A 765 -36.20 -1.92 12.89
N ARG A 766 -37.18 -1.76 13.77
CA ARG A 766 -38.59 -1.52 13.41
C ARG A 766 -39.16 -0.43 14.29
N PHE A 767 -39.96 0.44 13.68
CA PHE A 767 -40.67 1.50 14.39
C PHE A 767 -42.14 1.50 13.99
N SER A 768 -43.01 1.69 14.96
CA SER A 768 -44.42 2.01 14.74
C SER A 768 -44.57 3.40 14.10
N GLU A 769 -45.73 3.67 13.50
CA GLU A 769 -46.02 5.00 12.94
C GLU A 769 -45.90 6.13 13.99
N GLU A 770 -46.26 5.84 15.25
CA GLU A 770 -46.10 6.75 16.39
C GLU A 770 -44.61 7.06 16.64
N GLU A 771 -43.74 6.05 16.61
CA GLU A 771 -42.30 6.20 16.77
C GLU A 771 -41.65 6.93 15.57
N CYS A 772 -42.07 6.64 14.35
CA CYS A 772 -41.63 7.40 13.16
C CYS A 772 -42.00 8.88 13.31
N THR A 773 -43.20 9.17 13.79
CA THR A 773 -43.67 10.53 14.05
C THR A 773 -42.84 11.20 15.13
N ALA A 774 -42.51 10.49 16.21
CA ALA A 774 -41.64 10.98 17.27
C ALA A 774 -40.21 11.27 16.79
N LYS A 775 -39.64 10.38 15.95
CA LYS A 775 -38.33 10.58 15.31
C LYS A 775 -38.31 11.83 14.45
N TRP A 776 -39.30 11.97 13.57
CA TRP A 776 -39.45 13.17 12.75
C TRP A 776 -39.57 14.44 13.59
N ALA A 777 -40.35 14.41 14.67
CA ALA A 777 -40.54 15.57 15.56
C ALA A 777 -39.27 15.99 16.32
N ARG A 778 -38.30 15.09 16.52
CA ARG A 778 -37.00 15.41 17.12
C ARG A 778 -36.01 16.02 16.13
N PHE A 779 -36.22 15.78 14.85
CA PHE A 779 -35.31 16.21 13.81
C PHE A 779 -35.48 17.72 13.56
N ASN A 780 -34.38 18.48 13.60
CA ASN A 780 -34.40 19.91 13.29
C ASN A 780 -33.92 20.14 11.84
N PRO A 781 -34.83 20.46 10.91
CA PRO A 781 -34.48 20.64 9.50
C PRO A 781 -33.74 21.91 9.16
N ASP A 782 -33.66 22.87 10.10
CA ASP A 782 -32.84 24.07 9.92
C ASP A 782 -31.34 23.81 10.21
N VAL A 783 -30.99 22.63 10.71
CA VAL A 783 -29.60 22.22 10.96
C VAL A 783 -29.11 21.35 9.78
N PRO A 784 -28.07 21.76 9.05
CA PRO A 784 -27.56 21.00 7.91
C PRO A 784 -27.09 19.59 8.30
N LEU A 785 -27.26 18.62 7.41
CA LEU A 785 -26.88 17.22 7.67
C LEU A 785 -25.36 17.03 7.86
N HIS A 786 -24.52 17.91 7.33
CA HIS A 786 -23.06 17.74 7.47
C HIS A 786 -22.59 18.04 8.90
N THR A 787 -23.39 18.74 9.71
CA THR A 787 -23.03 19.07 11.10
C THR A 787 -23.03 17.84 12.01
N TYR A 788 -23.54 16.68 11.57
CA TYR A 788 -23.36 15.41 12.29
C TYR A 788 -21.87 15.11 12.51
N SER A 789 -21.01 15.52 11.58
CA SER A 789 -19.55 15.39 11.67
C SER A 789 -18.86 16.44 12.56
N ASP A 790 -19.59 17.44 13.08
CA ASP A 790 -19.03 18.57 13.85
C ASP A 790 -18.73 18.23 15.32
N GLN A 791 -18.02 17.13 15.51
CA GLN A 791 -17.58 16.66 16.81
C GLN A 791 -16.12 17.04 17.01
N ARG A 792 -15.86 17.98 17.91
CA ARG A 792 -14.48 18.30 18.32
C ARG A 792 -13.95 17.17 19.22
N ASN A 793 -12.73 16.72 18.96
CA ASN A 793 -11.97 15.73 19.73
C ASN A 793 -12.57 14.30 19.69
N ASN A 794 -12.06 13.39 20.53
CA ASN A 794 -12.50 11.99 20.72
C ASN A 794 -13.94 11.83 21.29
N ARG A 795 -14.83 12.80 21.05
CA ARG A 795 -16.22 12.72 21.47
C ARG A 795 -16.98 11.79 20.52
N ARG A 796 -17.70 10.85 21.12
CA ARG A 796 -18.61 9.93 20.44
C ARG A 796 -19.94 10.62 20.22
N TYR A 797 -20.57 10.36 19.08
CA TYR A 797 -21.98 10.70 18.91
C TYR A 797 -22.80 9.85 19.89
N PRO A 798 -23.66 10.44 20.74
CA PRO A 798 -24.31 9.70 21.82
C PRO A 798 -25.61 9.01 21.41
N GLY A 799 -26.18 9.34 20.24
CA GLY A 799 -27.49 8.87 19.82
C GLY A 799 -27.51 8.18 18.47
N ARG A 800 -28.72 7.85 18.01
CA ARG A 800 -29.00 7.36 16.66
C ARG A 800 -29.21 8.52 15.68
N ILE A 801 -29.04 8.25 14.40
CA ILE A 801 -29.27 9.24 13.33
C ILE A 801 -30.70 9.04 12.85
N ASP A 802 -31.65 9.79 13.42
CA ASP A 802 -33.09 9.58 13.20
C ASP A 802 -33.49 9.58 11.71
N ILE A 803 -32.85 10.39 10.87
CA ILE A 803 -33.13 10.40 9.42
C ILE A 803 -32.64 9.14 8.70
N ALA A 804 -31.46 8.62 9.06
CA ALA A 804 -30.94 7.37 8.50
C ALA A 804 -31.80 6.18 8.93
N ASP A 805 -32.22 6.15 10.21
CA ASP A 805 -33.16 5.16 10.73
C ASP A 805 -34.45 5.14 9.90
N LEU A 806 -35.10 6.30 9.72
CA LEU A 806 -36.35 6.42 8.96
C LEU A 806 -36.17 5.91 7.52
N MET A 807 -35.12 6.35 6.84
CA MET A 807 -34.88 6.00 5.44
C MET A 807 -34.60 4.50 5.23
N CYS A 808 -34.11 3.77 6.24
CA CYS A 808 -33.79 2.33 6.14
C CYS A 808 -34.92 1.40 6.63
N MET A 809 -36.06 1.94 7.09
CA MET A 809 -37.14 1.13 7.66
C MET A 809 -37.88 0.23 6.67
N GLY A 810 -37.72 0.47 5.36
CA GLY A 810 -38.48 -0.20 4.31
C GLY A 810 -39.34 0.74 3.48
N PRO A 811 -39.99 0.23 2.42
CA PRO A 811 -40.71 1.03 1.42
C PRO A 811 -41.92 1.80 1.99
N GLU A 812 -42.47 1.38 3.12
CA GLU A 812 -43.62 2.02 3.78
C GLU A 812 -43.32 3.45 4.26
N VAL A 813 -42.04 3.80 4.43
CA VAL A 813 -41.65 5.16 4.86
C VAL A 813 -41.88 6.21 3.77
N VAL A 814 -41.87 5.82 2.49
CA VAL A 814 -42.03 6.76 1.36
C VAL A 814 -43.38 7.49 1.40
N PRO A 815 -44.55 6.80 1.47
CA PRO A 815 -45.83 7.50 1.61
C PRO A 815 -45.92 8.34 2.89
N PHE A 816 -45.36 7.88 4.01
CA PHE A 816 -45.31 8.60 5.28
C PHE A 816 -44.55 9.93 5.19
N LEU A 817 -43.40 9.95 4.52
CA LEU A 817 -42.60 11.16 4.29
C LEU A 817 -43.25 12.09 3.28
N ALA A 818 -43.90 11.54 2.26
CA ALA A 818 -44.59 12.32 1.25
C ALA A 818 -45.81 13.08 1.79
N GLU A 819 -46.54 12.50 2.75
CA GLU A 819 -47.61 13.20 3.46
C GLU A 819 -47.06 14.40 4.24
N ARG A 820 -45.95 14.21 4.97
CA ARG A 820 -45.28 15.28 5.72
C ARG A 820 -44.74 16.38 4.81
N TYR A 821 -44.21 16.01 3.65
CA TYR A 821 -43.75 16.96 2.64
C TYR A 821 -44.88 17.88 2.17
N ALA A 822 -46.10 17.36 2.00
CA ALA A 822 -47.25 18.16 1.57
C ALA A 822 -47.58 19.28 2.57
N GLY A 823 -47.42 19.03 3.87
CA GLY A 823 -47.65 20.01 4.94
C GLY A 823 -46.42 20.83 5.36
N ALA A 824 -45.23 20.52 4.83
CA ALA A 824 -43.98 21.17 5.23
C ALA A 824 -43.71 22.49 4.48
N GLU A 825 -43.01 23.41 5.15
CA GLU A 825 -42.51 24.68 4.62
C GLU A 825 -41.02 24.86 4.97
N GLY A 826 -40.36 25.88 4.40
CA GLY A 826 -38.97 26.22 4.72
C GLY A 826 -37.97 25.07 4.51
N ALA A 827 -36.97 24.98 5.39
CA ALA A 827 -35.92 23.97 5.31
C ALA A 827 -36.47 22.52 5.44
N ALA A 828 -37.53 22.33 6.23
CA ALA A 828 -38.20 21.04 6.37
C ALA A 828 -38.71 20.50 5.03
N LYS A 829 -39.30 21.40 4.21
CA LYS A 829 -39.81 21.05 2.88
C LYS A 829 -38.68 20.64 1.93
N VAL A 830 -37.55 21.35 1.99
CA VAL A 830 -36.37 21.08 1.14
C VAL A 830 -35.73 19.74 1.52
N LEU A 831 -35.53 19.48 2.81
CA LEU A 831 -34.98 18.21 3.26
C LEU A 831 -35.87 17.02 2.91
N LEU A 832 -37.19 17.13 3.15
CA LEU A 832 -38.12 16.05 2.77
C LEU A 832 -38.12 15.83 1.26
N ALA A 833 -38.00 16.88 0.45
CA ALA A 833 -37.86 16.76 -0.98
C ALA A 833 -36.58 16.01 -1.38
N GLN A 834 -35.46 16.32 -0.74
CA GLN A 834 -34.17 15.64 -0.92
C GLN A 834 -34.27 14.15 -0.55
N VAL A 835 -34.81 13.85 0.63
CA VAL A 835 -34.99 12.46 1.11
C VAL A 835 -35.90 11.67 0.18
N LEU A 836 -37.03 12.24 -0.23
CA LEU A 836 -37.94 11.60 -1.18
C LEU A 836 -37.24 11.31 -2.52
N ALA A 837 -36.43 12.25 -3.03
CA ALA A 837 -35.66 12.02 -4.25
C ALA A 837 -34.70 10.84 -4.11
N ILE A 838 -33.96 10.75 -3.01
CA ILE A 838 -33.00 9.64 -2.72
C ILE A 838 -33.72 8.29 -2.57
N LEU A 839 -34.95 8.30 -2.05
CA LEU A 839 -35.81 7.11 -1.99
C LEU A 839 -36.55 6.83 -3.31
N GLY A 840 -36.21 7.54 -4.40
CA GLY A 840 -36.73 7.31 -5.75
C GLY A 840 -38.09 7.96 -6.05
N SER A 841 -38.57 8.91 -5.22
CA SER A 841 -39.83 9.63 -5.40
C SER A 841 -39.63 11.02 -6.00
N ASP A 842 -40.38 11.33 -7.06
CA ASP A 842 -40.37 12.62 -7.77
C ASP A 842 -41.20 13.73 -7.11
N ARG A 843 -41.98 13.42 -6.06
CA ARG A 843 -42.90 14.38 -5.41
C ARG A 843 -42.22 15.66 -4.92
N GLY A 844 -40.94 15.59 -4.57
CA GLY A 844 -40.12 16.71 -4.10
C GLY A 844 -39.51 17.56 -5.21
N MET A 845 -39.59 17.15 -6.48
CA MET A 845 -38.72 17.66 -7.53
C MET A 845 -38.87 19.17 -7.78
N ASP A 846 -40.10 19.70 -7.83
CA ASP A 846 -40.33 21.14 -8.02
C ASP A 846 -39.70 21.98 -6.91
N THR A 847 -39.75 21.48 -5.67
CA THR A 847 -39.09 22.14 -4.53
C THR A 847 -37.58 22.14 -4.73
N LEU A 848 -36.97 21.00 -5.08
CA LEU A 848 -35.52 20.89 -5.27
C LEU A 848 -35.02 21.78 -6.41
N VAL A 849 -35.67 21.76 -7.58
CA VAL A 849 -35.30 22.59 -8.73
C VAL A 849 -35.37 24.07 -8.36
N LYS A 850 -36.49 24.50 -7.75
CA LYS A 850 -36.68 25.89 -7.35
C LYS A 850 -35.61 26.34 -6.36
N THR A 851 -35.30 25.51 -5.36
CA THR A 851 -34.27 25.82 -4.36
C THR A 851 -32.89 25.88 -5.00
N CYS A 852 -32.49 24.90 -5.83
CA CYS A 852 -31.19 24.92 -6.50
C CYS A 852 -31.03 26.16 -7.39
N MET A 853 -32.05 26.53 -8.16
CA MET A 853 -31.99 27.74 -9.00
C MET A 853 -31.89 29.03 -8.17
N ALA A 854 -32.48 29.06 -6.97
CA ALA A 854 -32.36 30.19 -6.05
C ALA A 854 -30.94 30.30 -5.47
N GLU A 855 -30.34 29.17 -5.06
CA GLU A 855 -28.95 29.11 -4.60
C GLU A 855 -27.95 29.51 -5.70
N LEU A 856 -28.23 29.12 -6.95
CA LEU A 856 -27.39 29.38 -8.13
C LEU A 856 -27.71 30.71 -8.85
N ALA A 857 -28.46 31.62 -8.20
CA ALA A 857 -28.92 32.86 -8.84
C ALA A 857 -27.81 33.90 -9.03
N GLN A 858 -26.73 33.81 -8.24
CA GLN A 858 -25.56 34.69 -8.38
C GLN A 858 -24.67 34.27 -9.56
N ASP A 859 -23.72 35.14 -9.93
CA ASP A 859 -22.75 34.90 -11.03
C ASP A 859 -21.54 34.06 -10.61
N ARG A 860 -21.62 33.37 -9.46
CA ARG A 860 -20.58 32.48 -8.95
C ARG A 860 -21.21 31.30 -8.23
N LEU A 861 -20.50 30.17 -8.21
CA LEU A 861 -20.93 29.00 -7.45
C LEU A 861 -20.96 29.29 -5.93
N PRO A 862 -21.99 28.82 -5.21
CA PRO A 862 -22.01 28.87 -3.76
C PRO A 862 -20.83 28.13 -3.15
N VAL A 863 -20.19 28.79 -2.19
CA VAL A 863 -19.11 28.23 -1.36
C VAL A 863 -19.67 27.51 -0.14
N GLN A 864 -18.85 26.73 0.54
CA GLN A 864 -19.26 26.09 1.79
C GLN A 864 -19.18 27.12 2.94
N GLU A 865 -20.34 27.56 3.43
CA GLU A 865 -20.45 28.57 4.50
C GLU A 865 -20.22 27.99 5.90
N ASP A 866 -20.60 26.73 6.11
CA ASP A 866 -20.49 26.03 7.39
C ASP A 866 -19.19 25.20 7.49
N ALA A 867 -18.65 25.06 8.71
CA ALA A 867 -17.37 24.37 8.91
C ALA A 867 -17.53 22.84 8.87
N ILE A 868 -17.13 22.18 7.77
CA ILE A 868 -16.95 20.73 7.74
C ILE A 868 -15.58 20.39 8.37
N VAL A 869 -15.59 19.68 9.50
CA VAL A 869 -14.37 19.31 10.22
C VAL A 869 -13.49 18.40 9.35
N TYR A 870 -12.18 18.62 9.37
CA TYR A 870 -11.17 17.87 8.59
C TYR A 870 -11.18 18.07 7.07
N LYS A 871 -11.90 19.08 6.57
CA LYS A 871 -11.90 19.50 5.16
C LYS A 871 -10.47 19.62 4.60
N GLY A 872 -10.18 18.78 3.60
CA GLY A 872 -8.90 18.75 2.89
C GLY A 872 -8.97 19.39 1.51
N ILE A 873 -7.98 19.05 0.68
CA ILE A 873 -7.95 19.44 -0.73
C ILE A 873 -8.93 18.52 -1.48
N PRO A 874 -9.87 19.04 -2.31
CA PRO A 874 -10.89 18.23 -2.99
C PRO A 874 -10.32 17.00 -3.70
N PRO A 875 -10.99 15.84 -3.65
CA PRO A 875 -12.34 15.59 -3.15
C PRO A 875 -12.44 15.18 -1.67
N ASP A 876 -11.40 15.43 -0.86
CA ASP A 876 -11.34 15.02 0.55
C ASP A 876 -12.65 15.24 1.33
N GLN A 877 -13.16 14.17 1.96
CA GLN A 877 -14.40 14.15 2.76
C GLN A 877 -15.68 14.49 1.98
N ASN A 878 -15.59 14.66 0.66
CA ASN A 878 -16.67 15.24 -0.15
C ASN A 878 -17.25 16.51 0.51
N ALA A 879 -16.36 17.38 0.99
CA ALA A 879 -16.69 18.59 1.76
C ALA A 879 -17.24 19.72 0.86
N ALA A 880 -18.35 19.42 0.17
CA ALA A 880 -19.02 20.27 -0.80
C ALA A 880 -19.91 21.34 -0.12
N SER A 881 -20.43 22.28 -0.93
CA SER A 881 -21.42 23.26 -0.49
C SER A 881 -22.81 22.64 -0.29
N ASN A 882 -23.65 23.29 0.54
CA ASN A 882 -25.07 22.91 0.65
C ASN A 882 -25.78 22.85 -0.72
N ALA A 883 -25.49 23.80 -1.62
CA ALA A 883 -26.03 23.80 -2.98
C ALA A 883 -25.55 22.59 -3.80
N ALA A 884 -24.28 22.18 -3.69
CA ALA A 884 -23.77 20.99 -4.37
C ALA A 884 -24.47 19.70 -3.88
N PHE A 885 -24.71 19.56 -2.56
CA PHE A 885 -25.48 18.43 -2.01
C PHE A 885 -26.91 18.36 -2.55
N LEU A 886 -27.57 19.51 -2.73
CA LEU A 886 -28.89 19.57 -3.38
C LEU A 886 -28.81 19.13 -4.84
N VAL A 887 -27.77 19.53 -5.58
CA VAL A 887 -27.56 19.10 -6.98
C VAL A 887 -27.37 17.59 -7.10
N TYR A 888 -26.58 16.96 -6.21
CA TYR A 888 -26.47 15.49 -6.16
C TYR A 888 -27.84 14.82 -5.99
N SER A 889 -28.67 15.38 -5.12
CA SER A 889 -29.96 14.80 -4.74
C SER A 889 -30.98 14.77 -5.88
N LEU A 890 -30.82 15.64 -6.89
CA LEU A 890 -31.66 15.63 -8.10
C LEU A 890 -31.54 14.31 -8.89
N GLY A 891 -30.39 13.61 -8.78
CA GLY A 891 -30.07 12.46 -9.61
C GLY A 891 -30.97 11.23 -9.40
N HIS A 892 -31.38 10.96 -8.16
CA HIS A 892 -32.18 9.76 -7.85
C HIS A 892 -33.65 9.87 -8.28
N ALA A 893 -34.17 11.09 -8.43
CA ALA A 893 -35.52 11.31 -8.97
C ALA A 893 -35.62 10.99 -10.47
N ARG A 894 -34.48 10.96 -11.20
CA ARG A 894 -34.39 10.65 -12.63
C ARG A 894 -35.38 11.49 -13.47
N ASP A 895 -35.46 12.78 -13.16
CA ASP A 895 -36.45 13.69 -13.72
C ASP A 895 -35.80 14.76 -14.63
N PRO A 896 -36.24 14.92 -15.89
CA PRO A 896 -35.72 15.92 -16.81
C PRO A 896 -35.81 17.38 -16.34
N ARG A 897 -36.68 17.69 -15.35
CA ARG A 897 -36.75 19.01 -14.71
C ARG A 897 -35.44 19.43 -14.04
N ALA A 898 -34.50 18.49 -13.80
CA ALA A 898 -33.17 18.78 -13.27
C ALA A 898 -32.22 19.44 -14.30
N ILE A 899 -32.43 19.22 -15.61
CA ILE A 899 -31.50 19.65 -16.66
C ILE A 899 -31.19 21.16 -16.63
N PRO A 900 -32.16 22.08 -16.42
CA PRO A 900 -31.86 23.51 -16.31
C PRO A 900 -30.93 23.85 -15.13
N VAL A 901 -31.00 23.11 -14.03
CA VAL A 901 -30.12 23.30 -12.87
C VAL A 901 -28.69 22.93 -13.24
N TRP A 902 -28.49 21.75 -13.84
CA TRP A 902 -27.17 21.30 -14.28
C TRP A 902 -26.56 22.24 -15.32
N ARG A 903 -27.37 22.73 -16.26
CA ARG A 903 -26.93 23.75 -17.23
C ARG A 903 -26.45 25.02 -16.54
N ARG A 904 -27.17 25.51 -15.54
CA ARG A 904 -26.76 26.68 -14.76
C ARG A 904 -25.43 26.46 -14.04
N VAL A 905 -25.20 25.27 -13.50
CA VAL A 905 -23.91 24.91 -12.88
C VAL A 905 -22.76 24.98 -13.90
N VAL A 906 -22.94 24.40 -15.09
CA VAL A 906 -21.92 24.42 -16.15
C VAL A 906 -21.61 25.85 -16.61
N GLU A 907 -22.62 26.70 -16.78
CA GLU A 907 -22.43 28.11 -17.12
C GLU A 907 -21.55 28.86 -16.12
N LEU A 908 -21.71 28.54 -14.82
CA LEU A 908 -20.94 29.16 -13.74
C LEU A 908 -19.50 28.64 -13.64
N LEU A 909 -19.19 27.46 -14.20
CA LEU A 909 -17.84 26.89 -14.21
C LEU A 909 -16.98 27.40 -15.38
N ARG A 910 -17.59 27.93 -16.45
CA ARG A 910 -16.96 28.20 -17.76
C ARG A 910 -15.63 28.97 -17.73
N HIS A 911 -15.43 29.84 -16.75
CA HIS A 911 -14.31 30.78 -16.71
C HIS A 911 -13.31 30.50 -15.57
N GLU A 912 -13.44 29.37 -14.88
CA GLU A 912 -12.59 29.00 -13.75
C GLU A 912 -11.29 28.33 -14.20
N SER A 913 -10.20 28.54 -13.46
CA SER A 913 -8.90 27.92 -13.74
C SER A 913 -8.77 26.53 -13.10
N PRO A 914 -7.83 25.66 -13.54
CA PRO A 914 -7.55 24.39 -12.89
C PRO A 914 -7.26 24.51 -11.39
N GLU A 915 -6.57 25.58 -10.97
CA GLU A 915 -6.27 25.86 -9.57
C GLU A 915 -7.53 26.17 -8.76
N ASP A 916 -8.53 26.82 -9.36
CA ASP A 916 -9.80 27.12 -8.70
C ASP A 916 -10.61 25.85 -8.38
N PHE A 917 -10.49 24.79 -9.20
CA PHE A 917 -11.07 23.48 -8.90
C PHE A 917 -10.47 22.86 -7.64
N MET A 918 -9.18 23.09 -7.39
CA MET A 918 -8.47 22.54 -6.24
C MET A 918 -8.55 23.43 -4.99
N ASP A 919 -9.14 24.62 -5.11
CA ASP A 919 -9.40 25.50 -3.97
C ASP A 919 -10.46 24.86 -3.06
N LYS A 920 -10.01 24.44 -1.88
CA LYS A 920 -10.86 23.83 -0.86
C LYS A 920 -12.04 24.73 -0.50
N ASP A 921 -11.89 26.04 -0.47
CA ASP A 921 -12.91 26.97 0.02
C ASP A 921 -13.98 27.28 -1.05
N ARG A 922 -13.64 27.15 -2.34
CA ARG A 922 -14.57 27.41 -3.44
C ARG A 922 -15.54 26.28 -3.77
N SER A 923 -15.25 25.04 -3.35
CA SER A 923 -16.11 23.86 -3.58
C SER A 923 -16.38 23.50 -5.05
N MET A 924 -15.66 24.10 -6.01
CA MET A 924 -15.91 23.96 -7.45
C MET A 924 -15.79 22.53 -7.96
N TYR A 925 -14.77 21.80 -7.48
CA TYR A 925 -14.57 20.39 -7.79
C TYR A 925 -15.85 19.58 -7.71
N TYR A 926 -16.62 19.76 -6.61
CA TYR A 926 -17.74 18.89 -6.28
C TYR A 926 -18.97 19.08 -7.18
N TYR A 927 -19.07 20.20 -7.90
CA TYR A 927 -20.19 20.44 -8.81
C TYR A 927 -20.11 19.60 -10.09
N VAL A 928 -18.91 19.26 -10.56
CA VAL A 928 -18.75 18.39 -11.75
C VAL A 928 -19.23 16.96 -11.45
N PRO A 929 -18.76 16.28 -10.39
CA PRO A 929 -19.33 14.98 -10.01
C PRO A 929 -20.82 15.08 -9.63
N ALA A 930 -21.31 16.18 -9.04
CA ALA A 930 -22.74 16.35 -8.75
C ALA A 930 -23.62 16.38 -10.01
N VAL A 931 -23.20 17.12 -11.04
CA VAL A 931 -23.88 17.11 -12.35
C VAL A 931 -23.78 15.73 -12.98
N CYS A 932 -22.58 15.15 -13.03
CA CYS A 932 -22.35 13.83 -13.63
C CYS A 932 -23.20 12.73 -12.96
N TYR A 933 -23.29 12.76 -11.62
CA TYR A 933 -24.06 11.82 -10.82
C TYR A 933 -25.55 11.79 -11.21
N GLY A 934 -26.14 12.97 -11.48
CA GLY A 934 -27.52 13.09 -11.92
C GLY A 934 -27.72 12.76 -13.40
N VAL A 935 -26.85 13.28 -14.26
CA VAL A 935 -26.92 13.07 -15.70
C VAL A 935 -26.77 11.59 -16.05
N GLU A 936 -25.85 10.85 -15.42
CA GLU A 936 -25.68 9.43 -15.71
C GLU A 936 -26.92 8.58 -15.35
N ARG A 937 -27.67 8.97 -14.31
CA ARG A 937 -28.88 8.28 -13.85
C ARG A 937 -30.09 8.61 -14.71
N LEU A 938 -30.14 9.83 -15.23
CA LEU A 938 -31.18 10.26 -16.17
C LEU A 938 -30.94 9.65 -17.56
N GLY A 939 -29.70 9.73 -18.07
CA GLY A 939 -29.31 9.24 -19.39
C GLY A 939 -30.07 9.91 -20.53
N ASP A 940 -30.38 11.21 -20.44
CA ASP A 940 -31.17 11.93 -21.45
C ASP A 940 -30.24 12.65 -22.46
N PRO A 941 -30.38 12.45 -23.78
CA PRO A 941 -29.64 13.16 -24.82
C PRO A 941 -29.66 14.68 -24.72
N ALA A 942 -30.68 15.28 -24.10
CA ALA A 942 -30.77 16.73 -23.86
C ALA A 942 -29.64 17.25 -22.95
N CYS A 943 -28.92 16.37 -22.24
CA CYS A 943 -27.74 16.70 -21.46
C CYS A 943 -26.45 16.78 -22.30
N ILE A 944 -26.42 16.27 -23.54
CA ILE A 944 -25.20 16.26 -24.36
C ILE A 944 -24.58 17.67 -24.50
N PRO A 945 -25.33 18.74 -24.82
CA PRO A 945 -24.70 20.05 -25.02
C PRO A 945 -24.02 20.64 -23.78
N LEU A 946 -24.53 20.37 -22.57
CA LEU A 946 -23.87 20.86 -21.34
C LEU A 946 -22.64 20.00 -21.00
N LEU A 947 -22.66 18.72 -21.33
CA LEU A 947 -21.52 17.82 -21.13
C LEU A 947 -20.38 18.11 -22.13
N GLU A 948 -20.70 18.43 -23.39
CA GLU A 948 -19.70 18.86 -24.38
C GLU A 948 -19.03 20.17 -23.96
N GLU A 949 -19.77 21.09 -23.33
CA GLU A 949 -19.20 22.31 -22.75
C GLU A 949 -18.24 22.00 -21.59
N LEU A 950 -18.60 21.07 -20.68
CA LEU A 950 -17.70 20.60 -19.63
C LEU A 950 -16.47 19.90 -20.20
N ALA A 951 -16.63 19.01 -21.18
CA ALA A 951 -15.53 18.30 -21.81
C ALA A 951 -14.56 19.23 -22.57
N ALA A 952 -15.06 20.38 -23.06
CA ALA A 952 -14.23 21.39 -23.70
C ALA A 952 -13.54 22.34 -22.70
N HIS A 953 -13.87 22.26 -21.41
CA HIS A 953 -13.33 23.15 -20.39
C HIS A 953 -11.80 22.96 -20.25
N PRO A 954 -10.99 24.03 -20.22
CA PRO A 954 -9.52 23.91 -20.18
C PRO A 954 -8.96 23.09 -19.02
N ALA A 955 -9.65 23.06 -17.87
CA ALA A 955 -9.26 22.26 -16.71
C ALA A 955 -9.67 20.78 -16.79
N LEU A 956 -10.58 20.40 -17.70
CA LEU A 956 -11.20 19.07 -17.75
C LEU A 956 -10.91 18.32 -19.06
N LYS A 957 -9.94 18.82 -19.84
CA LYS A 957 -9.51 18.22 -21.10
C LYS A 957 -8.02 17.94 -21.07
N ASP A 958 -7.60 16.98 -21.89
CA ASP A 958 -6.20 16.66 -22.14
C ASP A 958 -5.45 16.21 -20.86
N GLN A 959 -6.14 15.52 -19.93
CA GLN A 959 -5.54 15.01 -18.68
C GLN A 959 -5.01 13.57 -18.80
N LEU A 960 -5.16 12.94 -19.96
CA LEU A 960 -4.66 11.59 -20.28
C LEU A 960 -3.13 11.53 -20.23
N VAL A 961 -2.59 10.51 -19.55
CA VAL A 961 -1.15 10.19 -19.59
C VAL A 961 -0.94 8.96 -20.47
N ALA A 962 -0.84 9.18 -21.78
CA ALA A 962 -0.75 8.10 -22.77
C ALA A 962 0.66 7.50 -22.93
N ASP A 963 1.71 8.16 -22.42
CA ASP A 963 3.05 7.57 -22.37
C ASP A 963 3.07 6.48 -21.29
N PRO A 964 3.32 5.21 -21.62
CA PRO A 964 3.41 4.14 -20.62
C PRO A 964 4.54 4.36 -19.60
N ASN A 965 5.54 5.17 -19.92
CA ASN A 965 6.61 5.58 -19.00
C ASN A 965 6.30 6.91 -18.27
N GLY A 966 5.15 7.50 -18.56
CA GLY A 966 4.67 8.73 -17.96
C GLY A 966 4.29 8.50 -16.50
N LEU A 967 4.91 9.26 -15.59
CA LEU A 967 4.66 9.07 -14.15
C LEU A 967 3.30 9.61 -13.68
N GLY A 968 2.74 10.60 -14.39
CA GLY A 968 1.61 11.38 -13.88
C GLY A 968 1.95 12.02 -12.53
N ALA A 969 3.12 12.66 -12.42
CA ALA A 969 3.66 13.11 -11.12
C ALA A 969 2.84 14.25 -10.48
N ASN A 970 2.09 15.01 -11.28
CA ASN A 970 1.23 16.06 -10.75
C ASN A 970 -0.12 15.49 -10.27
N TYR A 971 -0.34 15.46 -8.96
CA TYR A 971 -1.58 14.93 -8.38
C TYR A 971 -2.81 15.80 -8.68
N VAL A 972 -2.64 17.07 -9.08
CA VAL A 972 -3.76 17.92 -9.51
C VAL A 972 -4.32 17.41 -10.84
N GLU A 973 -3.44 17.17 -11.81
CA GLU A 973 -3.80 16.57 -13.11
C GLU A 973 -4.46 15.20 -12.94
N GLU A 974 -4.03 14.40 -11.95
CA GLU A 974 -4.68 13.12 -11.61
C GLU A 974 -6.13 13.29 -11.13
N ARG A 975 -6.40 14.30 -10.30
CA ARG A 975 -7.76 14.57 -9.82
C ARG A 975 -8.65 15.17 -10.90
N LEU A 976 -8.08 15.93 -11.82
CA LEU A 976 -8.79 16.47 -12.99
C LEU A 976 -9.05 15.38 -14.04
N ALA A 977 -8.12 14.43 -14.23
CA ALA A 977 -8.34 13.26 -15.08
C ALA A 977 -9.55 12.44 -14.63
N TYR A 978 -9.74 12.25 -13.32
CA TYR A 978 -10.95 11.62 -12.80
C TYR A 978 -12.23 12.35 -13.24
N LEU A 979 -12.25 13.68 -13.21
CA LEU A 979 -13.39 14.47 -13.69
C LEU A 979 -13.60 14.33 -15.20
N GLU A 980 -12.54 14.30 -16.01
CA GLU A 980 -12.61 14.07 -17.45
C GLU A 980 -13.21 12.69 -17.78
N VAL A 981 -12.81 11.63 -17.07
CA VAL A 981 -13.39 10.29 -17.22
C VAL A 981 -14.87 10.28 -16.80
N LEU A 982 -15.25 10.98 -15.72
CA LEU A 982 -16.64 11.11 -15.30
C LEU A 982 -17.52 11.79 -16.36
N VAL A 983 -17.06 12.90 -16.95
CA VAL A 983 -17.80 13.61 -18.00
C VAL A 983 -17.93 12.72 -19.25
N SER A 984 -16.86 12.04 -19.64
CA SER A 984 -16.82 11.13 -20.80
C SER A 984 -17.82 9.97 -20.64
N ARG A 985 -17.88 9.39 -19.44
CA ARG A 985 -18.88 8.39 -19.05
C ARG A 985 -20.31 8.90 -19.19
N CYS A 986 -20.59 10.12 -18.74
CA CYS A 986 -21.93 10.71 -18.85
C CYS A 986 -22.32 10.95 -20.31
N LEU A 987 -21.38 11.43 -21.14
CA LEU A 987 -21.58 11.59 -22.59
C LEU A 987 -21.97 10.25 -23.22
N ALA A 988 -21.22 9.18 -22.92
CA ALA A 988 -21.48 7.86 -23.47
C ALA A 988 -22.85 7.32 -23.05
N ARG A 989 -23.23 7.48 -21.76
CA ARG A 989 -24.56 7.10 -21.26
C ARG A 989 -25.72 7.89 -21.85
N CYS A 990 -25.49 9.13 -22.27
CA CYS A 990 -26.48 9.93 -22.99
C CYS A 990 -26.55 9.60 -24.49
N GLY A 991 -25.74 8.65 -24.99
CA GLY A 991 -25.70 8.26 -26.41
C GLY A 991 -24.74 9.09 -27.28
N SER A 992 -23.83 9.87 -26.69
CA SER A 992 -22.84 10.65 -27.48
C SER A 992 -21.62 9.79 -27.85
N PRO A 993 -21.26 9.65 -29.14
CA PRO A 993 -20.05 8.95 -29.56
C PRO A 993 -18.76 9.52 -28.95
N GLN A 994 -18.70 10.84 -28.69
CA GLN A 994 -17.52 11.47 -28.12
C GLN A 994 -17.16 10.91 -26.73
N GLY A 995 -18.18 10.53 -25.94
CA GLY A 995 -17.97 9.91 -24.64
C GLY A 995 -17.27 8.55 -24.77
N TYR A 996 -17.68 7.74 -25.75
CA TYR A 996 -17.03 6.46 -26.05
C TYR A 996 -15.59 6.66 -26.50
N VAL A 997 -15.33 7.59 -27.44
CA VAL A 997 -13.97 7.90 -27.90
C VAL A 997 -13.04 8.21 -26.73
N ARG A 998 -13.46 9.06 -25.80
CA ARG A 998 -12.63 9.40 -24.65
C ARG A 998 -12.44 8.27 -23.65
N LEU A 999 -13.48 7.48 -23.37
CA LEU A 999 -13.31 6.28 -22.55
C LEU A 999 -12.31 5.29 -23.21
N ILE A 1000 -12.34 5.16 -24.53
CA ILE A 1000 -11.40 4.31 -25.28
C ILE A 1000 -9.97 4.85 -25.17
N ASP A 1001 -9.76 6.15 -25.31
CA ASP A 1001 -8.44 6.78 -25.12
C ASP A 1001 -7.87 6.47 -23.72
N TYR A 1002 -8.71 6.55 -22.68
CA TYR A 1002 -8.33 6.26 -21.29
C TYR A 1002 -8.00 4.79 -21.03
N LEU A 1003 -8.22 3.86 -21.96
CA LEU A 1003 -7.71 2.49 -21.84
C LEU A 1003 -6.17 2.44 -21.92
N GLN A 1004 -5.53 3.48 -22.44
CA GLN A 1004 -4.08 3.61 -22.57
C GLN A 1004 -3.43 4.48 -21.48
N ASP A 1005 -4.18 4.94 -20.47
CA ASP A 1005 -3.63 5.79 -19.41
C ASP A 1005 -2.62 5.02 -18.54
N ALA A 1006 -1.49 5.65 -18.23
CA ALA A 1006 -0.44 5.06 -17.38
C ALA A 1006 -0.91 4.81 -15.93
N ARG A 1007 -2.01 5.42 -15.48
CA ARG A 1007 -2.58 5.24 -14.14
C ARG A 1007 -3.67 4.17 -14.20
N ALA A 1008 -3.40 3.01 -13.60
CA ALA A 1008 -4.27 1.84 -13.70
C ALA A 1008 -5.73 2.11 -13.31
N ILE A 1009 -5.96 2.94 -12.29
CA ILE A 1009 -7.31 3.26 -11.79
C ILE A 1009 -8.21 3.88 -12.87
N HIS A 1010 -7.69 4.81 -13.68
CA HIS A 1010 -8.50 5.42 -14.76
C HIS A 1010 -8.80 4.42 -15.87
N THR A 1011 -7.87 3.53 -16.18
CA THR A 1011 -8.10 2.46 -17.17
C THR A 1011 -9.15 1.46 -16.68
N GLU A 1012 -9.19 1.12 -15.39
CA GLU A 1012 -10.19 0.22 -14.81
C GLU A 1012 -11.58 0.87 -14.79
N HIS A 1013 -11.66 2.17 -14.48
CA HIS A 1013 -12.88 2.96 -14.58
C HIS A 1013 -13.40 2.94 -16.02
N ALA A 1014 -12.57 3.31 -16.99
CA ALA A 1014 -12.95 3.41 -18.39
C ALA A 1014 -13.42 2.05 -18.96
N LEU A 1015 -12.64 0.99 -18.74
CA LEU A 1015 -13.01 -0.37 -19.17
C LEU A 1015 -14.33 -0.81 -18.55
N THR A 1016 -14.47 -0.66 -17.23
CA THR A 1016 -15.69 -1.08 -16.52
C THR A 1016 -16.91 -0.34 -17.04
N GLU A 1017 -16.76 0.92 -17.42
CA GLU A 1017 -17.85 1.70 -17.98
C GLU A 1017 -18.21 1.26 -19.40
N LEU A 1018 -17.22 1.08 -20.29
CA LEU A 1018 -17.42 0.58 -21.65
C LEU A 1018 -18.15 -0.77 -21.64
N VAL A 1019 -17.73 -1.70 -20.78
CA VAL A 1019 -18.39 -3.01 -20.64
C VAL A 1019 -19.85 -2.86 -20.18
N ARG A 1020 -20.11 -1.97 -19.20
CA ARG A 1020 -21.47 -1.77 -18.67
C ARG A 1020 -22.44 -1.16 -19.68
N ILE A 1021 -21.98 -0.22 -20.51
CA ILE A 1021 -22.86 0.49 -21.46
C ILE A 1021 -23.02 -0.24 -22.79
N THR A 1022 -22.03 -1.06 -23.19
CA THR A 1022 -22.09 -1.81 -24.46
C THR A 1022 -22.58 -3.26 -24.27
N GLY A 1023 -22.33 -3.86 -23.10
CA GLY A 1023 -22.54 -5.29 -22.87
C GLY A 1023 -21.45 -6.19 -23.45
N GLU A 1024 -20.44 -5.62 -24.12
CA GLU A 1024 -19.29 -6.32 -24.71
C GLU A 1024 -18.04 -6.16 -23.82
N ASP A 1025 -17.08 -7.08 -23.91
CA ASP A 1025 -15.79 -6.97 -23.22
C ASP A 1025 -14.64 -7.29 -24.18
N PHE A 1026 -14.07 -6.25 -24.79
CA PHE A 1026 -12.87 -6.34 -25.64
C PHE A 1026 -11.57 -6.11 -24.86
N GLY A 1027 -11.63 -6.13 -23.52
CA GLY A 1027 -10.49 -5.79 -22.68
C GLY A 1027 -10.03 -4.34 -22.91
N LYS A 1028 -8.72 -4.08 -22.77
CA LYS A 1028 -8.12 -2.75 -22.92
C LYS A 1028 -7.47 -2.55 -24.30
N ASP A 1029 -7.95 -3.27 -25.32
CA ASP A 1029 -7.53 -3.09 -26.70
C ASP A 1029 -8.35 -1.95 -27.36
N PRO A 1030 -7.78 -0.75 -27.55
CA PRO A 1030 -8.53 0.37 -28.09
C PRO A 1030 -8.98 0.12 -29.52
N ALA A 1031 -8.24 -0.66 -30.31
CA ALA A 1031 -8.58 -0.91 -31.72
C ALA A 1031 -9.91 -1.66 -31.84
N GLN A 1032 -10.13 -2.68 -31.02
CA GLN A 1032 -11.40 -3.43 -31.02
C GLN A 1032 -12.58 -2.55 -30.58
N TRP A 1033 -12.37 -1.66 -29.60
CA TRP A 1033 -13.41 -0.71 -29.20
C TRP A 1033 -13.70 0.34 -30.26
N VAL A 1034 -12.68 0.85 -30.97
CA VAL A 1034 -12.86 1.77 -32.11
C VAL A 1034 -13.65 1.07 -33.22
N ASP A 1035 -13.28 -0.15 -33.59
CA ASP A 1035 -14.01 -0.95 -34.61
C ASP A 1035 -15.46 -1.23 -34.20
N TRP A 1036 -15.71 -1.45 -32.89
CA TRP A 1036 -17.06 -1.57 -32.37
C TRP A 1036 -17.81 -0.24 -32.50
N LEU A 1037 -17.20 0.87 -32.08
CA LEU A 1037 -17.82 2.19 -32.11
C LEU A 1037 -18.15 2.63 -33.53
N GLU A 1038 -17.25 2.45 -34.51
CA GLU A 1038 -17.50 2.79 -35.92
C GLU A 1038 -18.69 2.04 -36.51
N ARG A 1039 -18.91 0.78 -36.10
CA ARG A 1039 -20.04 -0.03 -36.57
C ARG A 1039 -21.38 0.36 -35.94
N HIS A 1040 -21.36 1.03 -34.79
CA HIS A 1040 -22.56 1.36 -34.02
C HIS A 1040 -22.77 2.87 -33.84
N ALA A 1041 -21.92 3.73 -34.42
CA ALA A 1041 -21.91 5.17 -34.18
C ALA A 1041 -23.24 5.85 -34.51
N ASP A 1042 -23.96 5.36 -35.52
CA ASP A 1042 -25.26 5.88 -35.94
C ASP A 1042 -26.44 5.33 -35.10
N ASP A 1043 -26.21 4.30 -34.28
CA ASP A 1043 -27.22 3.54 -33.53
C ASP A 1043 -26.98 3.56 -32.01
N LEU A 1044 -26.18 4.50 -31.48
CA LEU A 1044 -25.91 4.62 -30.04
C LEU A 1044 -27.14 5.12 -29.28
N GLU A 1045 -27.78 4.23 -28.54
CA GLU A 1045 -28.91 4.55 -27.66
C GLU A 1045 -28.45 4.95 -26.25
N PRO A 1046 -29.21 5.81 -25.53
CA PRO A 1046 -28.88 6.16 -24.16
C PRO A 1046 -29.00 4.99 -23.17
N VAL A 1047 -28.03 4.86 -22.26
CA VAL A 1047 -27.93 3.79 -21.26
C VAL A 1047 -27.85 4.38 -19.84
N PRO A 1048 -28.99 4.78 -19.24
CA PRO A 1048 -29.01 5.36 -17.90
C PRO A 1048 -28.55 4.37 -16.82
N TRP A 1049 -27.90 4.88 -15.79
CA TRP A 1049 -27.53 4.12 -14.60
C TRP A 1049 -28.75 3.87 -13.71
N ARG A 1050 -29.06 2.59 -13.44
CA ARG A 1050 -30.33 2.18 -12.81
C ARG A 1050 -30.22 1.67 -11.36
N ASP A 1051 -29.04 1.77 -10.75
CA ASP A 1051 -28.83 1.33 -9.37
C ASP A 1051 -29.72 2.09 -8.36
N VAL A 1052 -30.00 1.44 -7.23
CA VAL A 1052 -30.81 2.01 -6.14
C VAL A 1052 -29.91 2.70 -5.10
N SER A 1053 -30.50 3.54 -4.27
CA SER A 1053 -29.73 4.24 -3.24
C SER A 1053 -29.29 3.32 -2.10
N ASP A 1054 -28.23 3.70 -1.39
CA ASP A 1054 -27.69 2.96 -0.24
C ASP A 1054 -28.75 2.70 0.85
N ALA A 1055 -29.69 3.62 1.05
CA ALA A 1055 -30.80 3.46 1.97
C ALA A 1055 -31.83 2.42 1.48
N VAL A 1056 -32.12 2.41 0.17
CA VAL A 1056 -33.07 1.47 -0.44
C VAL A 1056 -32.51 0.06 -0.48
N ARG A 1057 -31.19 -0.11 -0.70
CA ARG A 1057 -30.54 -1.44 -0.61
C ARG A 1057 -30.78 -2.12 0.74
N ALA A 1058 -30.83 -1.33 1.82
CA ALA A 1058 -31.00 -1.84 3.18
C ALA A 1058 -32.42 -2.34 3.48
N TRP A 1059 -33.42 -2.05 2.64
CA TRP A 1059 -34.81 -2.46 2.87
C TRP A 1059 -35.03 -3.98 2.83
N ASP A 1060 -34.17 -4.70 2.13
CA ASP A 1060 -34.23 -6.16 2.01
C ASP A 1060 -33.40 -6.88 3.08
N GLU A 1061 -32.75 -6.14 4.00
CA GLU A 1061 -31.91 -6.69 5.05
C GLU A 1061 -32.55 -6.61 6.44
N GLU A 1062 -32.38 -7.67 7.24
CA GLU A 1062 -32.69 -7.58 8.67
C GLU A 1062 -31.52 -6.88 9.40
N ILE A 1063 -31.80 -5.68 9.88
CA ILE A 1063 -30.86 -4.88 10.68
C ILE A 1063 -31.23 -5.05 12.14
N LEU A 1064 -30.28 -5.53 12.95
CA LEU A 1064 -30.43 -5.61 14.40
C LEU A 1064 -29.82 -4.36 15.06
N VAL A 1065 -30.37 -3.96 16.21
CA VAL A 1065 -29.90 -2.82 17.00
C VAL A 1065 -29.88 -3.15 18.48
N ASP A 1066 -29.00 -2.45 19.21
CA ASP A 1066 -28.93 -2.51 20.68
C ASP A 1066 -29.74 -1.32 21.27
N PRO A 1067 -30.91 -1.57 21.88
CA PRO A 1067 -31.80 -0.51 22.38
C PRO A 1067 -31.24 0.22 23.61
N ILE A 1068 -30.35 -0.41 24.38
CA ILE A 1068 -29.77 0.16 25.61
C ILE A 1068 -28.58 1.05 25.26
N HIS A 1069 -27.70 0.59 24.36
CA HIS A 1069 -26.51 1.35 23.93
C HIS A 1069 -26.89 2.66 23.20
N ALA A 1070 -28.09 2.72 22.62
CA ALA A 1070 -28.64 3.92 21.99
C ALA A 1070 -28.91 5.11 22.96
N GLN A 1071 -28.81 4.91 24.28
CA GLN A 1071 -29.14 5.91 25.30
C GLN A 1071 -27.95 6.39 26.16
N SER A 1072 -26.79 5.72 26.12
CA SER A 1072 -25.67 6.01 27.03
C SER A 1072 -24.50 6.75 26.36
N ALA A 1073 -24.22 7.97 26.80
CA ALA A 1073 -22.98 8.68 26.47
C ALA A 1073 -21.80 8.05 27.23
N PHE A 1074 -21.06 7.13 26.60
CA PHE A 1074 -19.84 6.58 27.19
C PHE A 1074 -18.64 7.49 26.87
N THR A 1075 -18.07 8.14 27.88
CA THR A 1075 -16.71 8.67 27.80
C THR A 1075 -15.75 7.49 27.90
N LEU A 1076 -14.79 7.36 26.96
CA LEU A 1076 -13.68 6.41 27.10
C LEU A 1076 -13.13 6.54 28.53
N ARG A 1077 -13.27 5.48 29.33
CA ARG A 1077 -12.56 5.42 30.61
C ARG A 1077 -11.08 5.49 30.26
N GLU A 1078 -10.36 6.42 30.87
CA GLU A 1078 -8.90 6.35 30.89
C GLU A 1078 -8.50 4.92 31.27
N PRO A 1079 -7.54 4.31 30.55
CA PRO A 1079 -7.09 2.98 30.90
C PRO A 1079 -6.72 2.99 32.38
N LYS A 1080 -7.27 2.03 33.15
CA LYS A 1080 -6.82 1.82 34.52
C LYS A 1080 -5.34 1.54 34.43
N MET A 1081 -4.51 2.52 34.77
CA MET A 1081 -3.10 2.29 35.06
C MET A 1081 -3.07 1.24 36.17
N ALA A 1082 -2.78 -0.01 35.82
CA ALA A 1082 -2.34 -0.98 36.79
C ALA A 1082 -1.04 -0.41 37.35
N ALA A 1083 -1.07 -0.02 38.63
CA ALA A 1083 0.15 0.26 39.36
C ALA A 1083 0.94 -1.04 39.42
N VAL A 1084 2.04 -1.10 38.69
CA VAL A 1084 3.17 -2.01 38.92
C VAL A 1084 4.38 -1.15 39.16
#